data_AF-A0A8T5TFF7-F1
#
_entry.id   AF-A0A8T5TFF7-F1
#
_cell.length_a   1.000
_cell.length_b   1.000
_cell.length_c   1.000
_cell.angle_alpha   90.00
_cell.angle_beta   90.00
_cell.angle_gamma   90.00
#
_symmetry.space_group_name_H-M   'P 1'
#
loop_
_entity.id
_entity.type
_entity.pdbx_description
1 polymer ?
#
loop_
_entity_poly.entity_id
_entity_poly.type
_entity_poly.pdbx_seq_one_letter_code
_entity_poly.pdbx_strand_id
1 'polypeptide(L)'
;YSQKKLIFVIVIIIVFTISPLLFSIGPLLTLNNTAVWTEQQWTKKYKREIEWTRIAAGLDMFEERPIINFTESSVTSDELMVSQVRQFDQNFAVQYLAASIGSTFEGLADSDIIYINNKEYWVAPKTVRFSEIAGDSVQTNTELYDHVEGFLAMDTFSGDLVNVTSTFNISENYPIFFGESESQRYLEQTLGFFEEGSLGAYDSDILLNTEWSNQIPNNEFQYEGNPDGTLTGIEGFWKTLNIGLFAYAFQTEHQYLINRNVRSRVSNILLPQLRIDNDPYLVFDISQGKMYYAVSIYTYINVGSYSQFPILRFLGISLVDVVSGEMTFYKNPSLDTSNDPTYPLWKIYIDQYNWQAIPSWLLEQLRYPEDLFELQLQANYIYHVENSVSWRRADDFHERPEDGDLFYIESDLGDGIEYVGLDLVEYKGLSAILLAGMYVIRHGSHFGEAIFYYTRDSVENLVGPTTARETYGSEATQEISLISGARNGNTLLYPIGGSIYYYIPTYSTAGSLQQLKLAGFVEAFNRKVGYGDNALEAYVNLNLTGIEIPSNLSLSYNFEMESSMNYPEDPANFVINLQNLDTNFSAPGLNVKVNLSVYTSTDLNVNYSLILPPYLLPPQNTTYIDGTDTRVNFTVVDTPLYFGEGLVLNGFLNTTRGNVIIFYKWNLIVNDVMIYESPVNFINVFG
;
A
#
# COMPACT_ATOMS: atom_id res chain seq x y z
N TYR A 1 -82.47 -13.51 46.62
CA TYR A 1 -82.24 -12.30 45.78
C TYR A 1 -80.81 -11.75 45.88
N SER A 2 -80.06 -12.04 46.95
CA SER A 2 -78.69 -11.49 47.18
C SER A 2 -77.57 -12.16 46.34
N GLN A 3 -77.56 -13.48 46.22
CA GLN A 3 -76.48 -14.20 45.50
C GLN A 3 -76.42 -13.92 43.99
N LYS A 4 -77.56 -13.74 43.32
CA LYS A 4 -77.59 -13.42 41.87
C LYS A 4 -77.01 -12.02 41.57
N LYS A 5 -77.20 -11.05 42.47
CA LYS A 5 -76.59 -9.71 42.34
C LYS A 5 -75.08 -9.75 42.60
N LEU A 6 -74.63 -10.55 43.56
CA LEU A 6 -73.19 -10.69 43.85
C LEU A 6 -72.43 -11.33 42.68
N ILE A 7 -72.98 -12.39 42.08
CA ILE A 7 -72.40 -13.03 40.89
C ILE A 7 -72.38 -12.06 39.71
N PHE A 8 -73.45 -11.28 39.51
CA PHE A 8 -73.50 -10.30 38.42
C PHE A 8 -72.48 -9.17 38.59
N VAL A 9 -72.25 -8.71 39.82
CA VAL A 9 -71.22 -7.70 40.13
C VAL A 9 -69.82 -8.27 39.95
N ILE A 10 -69.57 -9.52 40.36
CA ILE A 10 -68.27 -10.17 40.16
C ILE A 10 -67.97 -10.34 38.66
N VAL A 11 -68.96 -10.76 37.86
CA VAL A 11 -68.80 -10.88 36.40
C VAL A 11 -68.53 -9.52 35.75
N ILE A 12 -69.23 -8.45 36.17
CA ILE A 12 -68.97 -7.10 35.66
C ILE A 12 -67.56 -6.63 36.02
N ILE A 13 -67.11 -6.87 37.26
CA ILE A 13 -65.76 -6.49 37.69
C ILE A 13 -64.71 -7.27 36.88
N ILE A 14 -64.89 -8.58 36.67
CA ILE A 14 -63.98 -9.40 35.85
C ILE A 14 -63.95 -8.90 34.40
N VAL A 15 -65.09 -8.54 33.81
CA VAL A 15 -65.14 -8.00 32.45
C VAL A 15 -64.50 -6.60 32.38
N PHE A 16 -64.68 -5.75 33.38
CA PHE A 16 -64.06 -4.42 33.42
C PHE A 16 -62.57 -4.43 33.77
N THR A 17 -62.07 -5.45 34.48
CA THR A 17 -60.64 -5.60 34.78
C THR A 17 -59.89 -6.35 33.69
N ILE A 18 -60.54 -7.30 32.99
CA ILE A 18 -59.91 -8.08 31.91
C ILE A 18 -60.12 -7.43 30.53
N SER A 19 -61.19 -6.63 30.31
CA SER A 19 -61.35 -5.95 29.01
C SER A 19 -60.20 -4.99 28.67
N PRO A 20 -59.63 -4.19 29.60
CA PRO A 20 -58.43 -3.43 29.31
C PRO A 20 -57.26 -4.34 28.96
N LEU A 21 -57.11 -5.53 29.57
CA LEU A 21 -56.06 -6.50 29.21
C LEU A 21 -56.28 -7.13 27.82
N LEU A 22 -57.54 -7.38 27.43
CA LEU A 22 -57.89 -7.88 26.09
C LEU A 22 -57.78 -6.80 25.00
N PHE A 23 -57.95 -5.53 25.34
CA PHE A 23 -57.79 -4.39 24.43
C PHE A 23 -56.40 -3.70 24.52
N SER A 24 -55.62 -3.94 25.58
CA SER A 24 -54.24 -3.47 25.76
C SER A 24 -53.21 -4.48 25.26
N ILE A 25 -53.64 -5.71 24.95
CA ILE A 25 -53.08 -6.38 23.79
C ILE A 25 -53.62 -5.59 22.60
N GLY A 26 -53.05 -4.40 22.35
CA GLY A 26 -53.16 -3.76 21.05
C GLY A 26 -52.84 -4.83 20.01
N PRO A 27 -53.45 -4.78 18.81
CA PRO A 27 -53.31 -5.87 17.83
C PRO A 27 -51.84 -6.25 17.86
N LEU A 28 -51.59 -7.48 18.31
CA LEU A 28 -50.28 -8.09 18.24
C LEU A 28 -50.11 -8.18 16.73
N LEU A 29 -49.64 -7.06 16.16
CA LEU A 29 -49.47 -6.85 14.74
C LEU A 29 -48.44 -7.91 14.44
N THR A 30 -48.94 -9.04 13.98
CA THR A 30 -48.10 -10.15 13.64
C THR A 30 -47.29 -9.60 12.50
N LEU A 31 -46.04 -9.21 12.77
CA LEU A 31 -45.08 -8.71 11.79
C LEU A 31 -44.79 -9.79 10.72
N ASN A 32 -45.35 -10.98 10.89
CA ASN A 32 -45.47 -12.01 9.87
C ASN A 32 -46.38 -11.58 8.70
N ASN A 33 -47.43 -10.77 8.95
CA ASN A 33 -48.27 -10.22 7.89
C ASN A 33 -47.47 -9.20 7.06
N THR A 34 -47.20 -9.56 5.81
CA THR A 34 -46.38 -8.77 4.88
C THR A 34 -46.94 -7.36 4.63
N ALA A 35 -48.27 -7.18 4.58
CA ALA A 35 -48.85 -5.85 4.38
C ALA A 35 -48.61 -4.93 5.58
N VAL A 36 -48.78 -5.47 6.79
CA VAL A 36 -48.53 -4.74 8.05
C VAL A 36 -47.05 -4.39 8.19
N TRP A 37 -46.15 -5.33 7.90
CA TRP A 37 -44.72 -5.08 7.92
C TRP A 37 -44.32 -3.99 6.89
N THR A 38 -44.84 -4.08 5.67
CA THR A 38 -44.53 -3.11 4.61
C THR A 38 -44.99 -1.69 4.98
N GLU A 39 -46.17 -1.55 5.57
CA GLU A 39 -46.69 -0.24 5.95
C GLU A 39 -45.99 0.31 7.21
N GLN A 40 -45.89 -0.49 8.28
CA GLN A 40 -45.46 0.00 9.59
C GLN A 40 -43.95 -0.02 9.78
N GLN A 41 -43.23 -0.99 9.20
CA GLN A 41 -41.78 -1.11 9.34
C GLN A 41 -41.05 -0.53 8.13
N TRP A 42 -41.35 -1.02 6.92
CA TRP A 42 -40.63 -0.59 5.73
C TRP A 42 -40.86 0.89 5.42
N THR A 43 -42.12 1.28 5.21
CA THR A 43 -42.44 2.63 4.70
C THR A 43 -42.15 3.73 5.72
N LYS A 44 -42.49 3.49 7.00
CA LYS A 44 -42.37 4.50 8.06
C LYS A 44 -40.97 4.59 8.68
N LYS A 45 -40.18 3.51 8.64
CA LYS A 45 -38.87 3.44 9.30
C LYS A 45 -37.76 3.14 8.28
N TYR A 46 -37.66 1.91 7.78
CA TYR A 46 -36.46 1.46 7.06
C TYR A 46 -36.19 2.21 5.77
N LYS A 47 -37.22 2.50 4.96
CA LYS A 47 -37.03 3.25 3.72
C LYS A 47 -36.37 4.61 3.97
N ARG A 48 -36.83 5.33 5.01
CA ARG A 48 -36.28 6.63 5.38
C ARG A 48 -34.89 6.47 6.00
N GLU A 49 -34.68 5.45 6.82
CA GLU A 49 -33.38 5.15 7.42
C GLU A 49 -32.31 4.88 6.34
N ILE A 50 -32.65 4.07 5.34
CA ILE A 50 -31.78 3.78 4.19
C ILE A 50 -31.47 5.07 3.41
N GLU A 51 -32.47 5.84 3.02
CA GLU A 51 -32.29 7.09 2.27
C GLU A 51 -31.34 8.07 2.97
N TRP A 52 -31.57 8.33 4.27
CA TRP A 52 -30.74 9.27 5.02
C TRP A 52 -29.35 8.73 5.32
N THR A 53 -29.22 7.43 5.56
CA THR A 53 -27.92 6.79 5.80
C THR A 53 -27.06 6.79 4.54
N ARG A 54 -27.66 6.49 3.37
CA ARG A 54 -26.97 6.55 2.07
C ARG A 54 -26.43 7.95 1.79
N ILE A 55 -27.26 8.98 2.00
CA ILE A 55 -26.86 10.38 1.81
C ILE A 55 -25.75 10.78 2.80
N ALA A 56 -25.89 10.45 4.09
CA ALA A 56 -24.91 10.83 5.10
C ALA A 56 -23.56 10.14 4.85
N ALA A 57 -23.55 8.81 4.68
CA ALA A 57 -22.33 8.05 4.44
C ALA A 57 -21.74 8.25 3.02
N GLY A 58 -22.46 8.90 2.10
CA GLY A 58 -21.97 9.15 0.74
C GLY A 58 -21.92 7.89 -0.12
N LEU A 59 -22.96 7.05 -0.03
CA LEU A 59 -22.99 5.73 -0.67
C LEU A 59 -23.40 5.77 -2.15
N ASP A 60 -23.71 6.96 -2.67
CA ASP A 60 -23.96 7.21 -4.09
C ASP A 60 -22.68 7.19 -4.95
N MET A 61 -21.50 7.14 -4.31
CA MET A 61 -20.22 7.03 -4.99
C MET A 61 -19.97 5.68 -5.67
N PHE A 62 -20.67 4.62 -5.28
CA PHE A 62 -20.43 3.25 -5.78
C PHE A 62 -21.16 3.00 -7.11
N GLU A 63 -20.39 2.74 -8.16
CA GLU A 63 -20.88 2.15 -9.40
C GLU A 63 -20.99 0.62 -9.25
N GLU A 64 -22.16 0.04 -9.50
CA GLU A 64 -22.31 -1.42 -9.44
C GLU A 64 -22.05 -2.09 -10.80
N ARG A 65 -21.19 -3.12 -10.80
CA ARG A 65 -20.86 -3.93 -11.98
C ARG A 65 -20.94 -5.43 -11.64
N PRO A 66 -21.37 -6.30 -12.57
CA PRO A 66 -21.20 -7.75 -12.41
C PRO A 66 -19.73 -8.14 -12.19
N ILE A 67 -19.45 -9.13 -11.35
CA ILE A 67 -18.08 -9.58 -11.05
C ILE A 67 -17.29 -10.02 -12.30
N ILE A 68 -17.95 -10.53 -13.34
CA ILE A 68 -17.31 -10.93 -14.59
C ILE A 68 -16.64 -9.76 -15.32
N ASN A 69 -17.13 -8.53 -15.10
CA ASN A 69 -16.52 -7.34 -15.70
C ASN A 69 -15.10 -7.09 -15.19
N PHE A 70 -14.75 -7.54 -13.98
CA PHE A 70 -13.39 -7.40 -13.44
C PHE A 70 -12.36 -8.19 -14.26
N THR A 71 -12.75 -9.34 -14.81
CA THR A 71 -11.87 -10.16 -15.64
C THR A 71 -11.96 -9.82 -17.12
N GLU A 72 -13.15 -9.45 -17.61
CA GLU A 72 -13.36 -9.11 -19.02
C GLU A 72 -12.78 -7.75 -19.39
N SER A 73 -12.66 -6.83 -18.43
CA SER A 73 -12.04 -5.53 -18.68
C SER A 73 -10.52 -5.62 -18.70
N SER A 74 -9.90 -6.53 -17.94
CA SER A 74 -8.45 -6.66 -17.85
C SER A 74 -7.79 -6.78 -19.24
N VAL A 75 -6.86 -5.88 -19.53
CA VAL A 75 -6.10 -5.80 -20.79
C VAL A 75 -4.64 -6.20 -20.62
N THR A 76 -4.21 -6.36 -19.38
CA THR A 76 -2.85 -6.72 -18.97
C THR A 76 -2.58 -8.20 -19.20
N SER A 77 -1.41 -8.53 -19.74
CA SER A 77 -0.96 -9.92 -19.86
C SER A 77 -0.76 -10.55 -18.47
N ASP A 78 -1.12 -11.81 -18.32
CA ASP A 78 -0.93 -12.55 -17.07
C ASP A 78 0.50 -12.46 -16.52
N GLU A 79 1.53 -12.53 -17.36
CA GLU A 79 2.93 -12.44 -16.91
C GLU A 79 3.21 -11.12 -16.21
N LEU A 80 2.68 -10.02 -16.75
CA LEU A 80 2.83 -8.69 -16.18
C LEU A 80 2.02 -8.56 -14.89
N MET A 81 0.77 -9.05 -14.86
CA MET A 81 -0.06 -9.04 -13.65
C MET A 81 0.58 -9.86 -12.52
N VAL A 82 1.06 -11.07 -12.82
CA VAL A 82 1.76 -11.93 -11.85
C VAL A 82 3.01 -11.24 -11.29
N SER A 83 3.73 -10.46 -12.11
CA SER A 83 4.91 -9.71 -11.65
C SER A 83 4.60 -8.52 -10.72
N GLN A 84 3.32 -8.13 -10.59
CA GLN A 84 2.85 -7.11 -9.64
C GLN A 84 2.17 -7.70 -8.40
N VAL A 85 2.15 -9.03 -8.24
CA VAL A 85 1.50 -9.66 -7.10
C VAL A 85 2.30 -9.39 -5.82
N ARG A 86 1.71 -8.67 -4.87
CA ARG A 86 2.32 -8.48 -3.54
C ARG A 86 2.54 -9.83 -2.85
N GLN A 87 3.80 -10.21 -2.67
CA GLN A 87 4.19 -11.47 -2.04
C GLN A 87 4.44 -11.36 -0.53
N PHE A 88 4.72 -10.15 -0.04
CA PHE A 88 5.11 -9.89 1.35
C PHE A 88 4.07 -9.00 2.04
N ASP A 89 3.65 -9.38 3.25
CA ASP A 89 2.72 -8.60 4.06
C ASP A 89 3.45 -7.59 4.97
N GLN A 90 2.70 -6.68 5.58
CA GLN A 90 3.24 -5.62 6.42
C GLN A 90 4.05 -6.16 7.60
N ASN A 91 3.59 -7.26 8.20
CA ASN A 91 4.31 -7.92 9.29
C ASN A 91 5.66 -8.44 8.81
N PHE A 92 5.75 -9.04 7.63
CA PHE A 92 7.03 -9.41 7.04
C PHE A 92 7.91 -8.18 6.81
N ALA A 93 7.36 -7.13 6.20
CA ALA A 93 8.09 -5.93 5.81
C ALA A 93 8.72 -5.22 7.01
N VAL A 94 7.95 -4.96 8.07
CA VAL A 94 8.47 -4.34 9.31
C VAL A 94 9.62 -5.15 9.88
N GLN A 95 9.49 -6.49 9.95
CA GLN A 95 10.55 -7.34 10.50
C GLN A 95 11.83 -7.32 9.66
N TYR A 96 11.68 -7.36 8.33
CA TYR A 96 12.79 -7.36 7.40
C TYR A 96 13.52 -6.02 7.38
N LEU A 97 12.78 -4.91 7.32
CA LEU A 97 13.33 -3.55 7.30
C LEU A 97 13.97 -3.20 8.64
N ALA A 98 13.35 -3.54 9.78
CA ALA A 98 13.91 -3.30 11.10
C ALA A 98 15.27 -3.99 11.31
N ALA A 99 15.48 -5.17 10.73
CA ALA A 99 16.76 -5.89 10.80
C ALA A 99 17.91 -5.16 10.05
N SER A 100 17.58 -4.18 9.20
CA SER A 100 18.55 -3.37 8.47
C SER A 100 18.97 -2.10 9.23
N ILE A 101 18.35 -1.80 10.37
CA ILE A 101 18.72 -0.66 11.22
C ILE A 101 20.03 -1.00 11.96
N GLY A 102 21.07 -0.20 11.72
CA GLY A 102 22.39 -0.41 12.32
C GLY A 102 22.66 0.39 13.60
N SER A 103 21.83 1.39 13.92
CA SER A 103 21.99 2.22 15.11
C SER A 103 21.18 1.69 16.30
N THR A 104 21.50 2.16 17.51
CA THR A 104 20.80 1.74 18.73
C THR A 104 19.63 2.66 19.11
N PHE A 105 19.61 3.89 18.60
CA PHE A 105 18.64 4.92 18.96
C PHE A 105 17.58 5.15 17.88
N GLU A 106 17.69 4.51 16.71
CA GLU A 106 16.64 4.50 15.70
C GLU A 106 15.76 3.26 15.89
N GLY A 107 14.46 3.45 15.71
CA GLY A 107 13.46 2.42 15.52
C GLY A 107 12.76 2.61 14.18
N LEU A 108 11.63 1.92 14.01
CA LEU A 108 10.83 1.99 12.80
C LEU A 108 9.42 2.46 13.13
N ALA A 109 8.90 3.41 12.35
CA ALA A 109 7.48 3.74 12.32
C ALA A 109 6.69 2.59 11.67
N ASP A 110 5.41 2.81 11.33
CA ASP A 110 4.68 1.78 10.59
C ASP A 110 5.20 1.68 9.15
N SER A 111 4.93 0.56 8.49
CA SER A 111 5.27 0.39 7.09
C SER A 111 4.04 0.58 6.22
N ASP A 112 4.12 1.51 5.29
CA ASP A 112 3.06 1.83 4.34
C ASP A 112 3.33 1.26 2.96
N ILE A 113 2.26 1.07 2.19
CA ILE A 113 2.38 0.83 0.76
C ILE A 113 2.42 2.16 0.02
N ILE A 114 3.49 2.35 -0.75
CA ILE A 114 3.66 3.49 -1.66
C ILE A 114 3.75 2.99 -3.09
N TYR A 115 2.85 3.50 -3.94
CA TYR A 115 2.90 3.30 -5.37
C TYR A 115 3.58 4.49 -6.04
N ILE A 116 4.73 4.24 -6.67
CA ILE A 116 5.50 5.27 -7.37
C ILE A 116 6.28 4.65 -8.53
N ASN A 117 6.42 5.39 -9.63
CA ASN A 117 7.09 4.88 -10.84
C ASN A 117 6.52 3.54 -11.35
N ASN A 118 5.19 3.40 -11.30
CA ASN A 118 4.44 2.20 -11.70
C ASN A 118 4.86 0.92 -10.96
N LYS A 119 5.23 1.07 -9.68
CA LYS A 119 5.58 -0.05 -8.83
C LYS A 119 5.20 0.21 -7.39
N GLU A 120 4.82 -0.85 -6.72
CA GLU A 120 4.49 -0.88 -5.32
C GLU A 120 5.71 -1.19 -4.41
N TYR A 121 5.84 -0.44 -3.31
CA TYR A 121 6.88 -0.62 -2.31
C TYR A 121 6.31 -0.61 -0.89
N TRP A 122 6.84 -1.47 -0.02
CA TRP A 122 6.73 -1.25 1.43
C TRP A 122 7.75 -0.20 1.84
N VAL A 123 7.29 0.91 2.41
CA VAL A 123 8.10 2.04 2.86
C VAL A 123 7.89 2.21 4.35
N ALA A 124 8.98 2.23 5.12
CA ALA A 124 8.94 2.37 6.56
C ALA A 124 9.86 3.52 7.00
N PRO A 125 9.30 4.64 7.49
CA PRO A 125 10.07 5.74 8.05
C PRO A 125 10.87 5.25 9.26
N LYS A 126 12.11 5.71 9.40
CA LYS A 126 12.78 5.57 10.68
C LYS A 126 12.16 6.51 11.69
N THR A 127 12.28 6.18 12.97
CA THR A 127 11.86 7.05 14.07
C THR A 127 12.83 6.95 15.24
N VAL A 128 12.76 7.88 16.19
CA VAL A 128 13.55 7.80 17.42
C VAL A 128 13.05 6.62 18.24
N ARG A 129 13.96 5.78 18.73
CA ARG A 129 13.68 4.60 19.55
C ARG A 129 13.32 4.98 20.98
N PHE A 130 12.17 5.62 21.11
CA PHE A 130 11.67 6.18 22.37
C PHE A 130 11.53 5.11 23.45
N SER A 131 11.26 3.86 23.06
CA SER A 131 11.21 2.68 23.91
C SER A 131 12.44 2.45 24.80
N GLU A 132 13.62 2.91 24.39
CA GLU A 132 14.85 2.76 25.19
C GLU A 132 15.26 4.03 25.94
N ILE A 133 14.79 5.21 25.50
CA ILE A 133 15.18 6.51 26.07
C ILE A 133 14.11 7.11 27.01
N ALA A 134 12.93 6.48 27.06
CA ALA A 134 11.83 6.90 27.91
C ALA A 134 12.24 6.94 29.39
N GLY A 135 12.12 8.12 30.01
CA GLY A 135 12.44 8.33 31.43
C GLY A 135 13.64 9.24 31.68
N ASP A 136 14.39 9.63 30.65
CA ASP A 136 15.38 10.69 30.73
C ASP A 136 14.84 11.97 30.07
N SER A 137 14.59 13.00 30.89
CA SER A 137 14.08 14.29 30.43
C SER A 137 14.99 14.98 29.41
N VAL A 138 16.31 14.81 29.49
CA VAL A 138 17.24 15.38 28.52
C VAL A 138 17.05 14.68 27.18
N GLN A 139 17.08 13.35 27.17
CA GLN A 139 16.95 12.56 25.94
C GLN A 139 15.61 12.78 25.24
N THR A 140 14.54 13.03 26.00
CA THR A 140 13.17 13.12 25.48
C THR A 140 12.68 14.55 25.21
N ASN A 141 13.24 15.57 25.87
CA ASN A 141 12.76 16.96 25.79
C ASN A 141 13.82 17.98 25.32
N THR A 142 14.93 17.53 24.74
CA THR A 142 15.98 18.41 24.17
C THR A 142 16.40 17.94 22.78
N GLU A 143 17.34 18.65 22.16
CA GLU A 143 17.92 18.35 20.83
C GLU A 143 18.84 17.11 20.82
N LEU A 144 18.92 16.33 21.91
CA LEU A 144 19.79 15.14 21.97
C LEU A 144 19.31 14.00 21.07
N TYR A 145 18.00 13.74 20.99
CA TYR A 145 17.38 12.74 20.12
C TYR A 145 16.12 13.33 19.50
N ASP A 146 16.27 14.47 18.84
CA ASP A 146 15.18 15.22 18.23
C ASP A 146 14.83 14.76 16.81
N HIS A 147 15.69 13.98 16.16
CA HIS A 147 15.45 13.49 14.80
C HIS A 147 16.15 12.16 14.51
N VAL A 148 15.82 11.60 13.35
CA VAL A 148 16.51 10.46 12.72
C VAL A 148 16.72 10.73 11.25
N GLU A 149 17.46 9.84 10.59
CA GLU A 149 17.87 10.01 9.19
C GLU A 149 17.23 8.95 8.29
N GLY A 150 16.35 9.39 7.39
CA GLY A 150 15.83 8.63 6.27
C GLY A 150 14.74 7.61 6.62
N PHE A 151 14.45 6.78 5.62
CA PHE A 151 13.46 5.71 5.67
C PHE A 151 14.03 4.47 4.97
N LEU A 152 13.40 3.33 5.17
CA LEU A 152 13.75 2.08 4.51
C LEU A 152 12.62 1.66 3.57
N ALA A 153 12.96 0.98 2.47
CA ALA A 153 11.97 0.49 1.53
C ALA A 153 12.35 -0.90 1.01
N MET A 154 11.33 -1.71 0.70
CA MET A 154 11.50 -2.99 0.02
C MET A 154 10.46 -3.17 -1.09
N ASP A 155 10.86 -3.93 -2.10
CA ASP A 155 10.02 -4.34 -3.21
C ASP A 155 8.93 -5.32 -2.75
N THR A 156 7.66 -5.07 -3.10
CA THR A 156 6.56 -5.95 -2.64
C THR A 156 6.46 -7.26 -3.41
N PHE A 157 7.05 -7.34 -4.60
CA PHE A 157 7.12 -8.56 -5.40
C PHE A 157 8.40 -9.34 -5.11
N SER A 158 9.60 -8.76 -5.25
CA SER A 158 10.86 -9.50 -5.10
C SER A 158 11.30 -9.68 -3.64
N GLY A 159 10.91 -8.76 -2.77
CA GLY A 159 11.32 -8.73 -1.37
C GLY A 159 12.70 -8.12 -1.14
N ASP A 160 13.32 -7.57 -2.19
CA ASP A 160 14.64 -6.96 -2.11
C ASP A 160 14.58 -5.57 -1.47
N LEU A 161 15.64 -5.22 -0.73
CA LEU A 161 15.83 -3.87 -0.21
C LEU A 161 16.05 -2.88 -1.37
N VAL A 162 15.34 -1.75 -1.32
CA VAL A 162 15.37 -0.72 -2.36
C VAL A 162 16.38 0.35 -2.01
N ASN A 163 17.18 0.80 -3.00
CA ASN A 163 17.98 2.00 -2.84
C ASN A 163 17.07 3.23 -2.91
N VAL A 164 16.92 3.93 -1.79
CA VAL A 164 15.97 5.04 -1.66
C VAL A 164 16.35 6.25 -2.51
N THR A 165 17.65 6.50 -2.71
CA THR A 165 18.14 7.64 -3.51
C THR A 165 17.88 7.45 -4.99
N SER A 166 18.11 6.25 -5.55
CA SER A 166 17.81 6.02 -6.97
C SER A 166 16.31 5.96 -7.26
N THR A 167 15.50 5.53 -6.29
CA THR A 167 14.08 5.22 -6.52
C THR A 167 13.16 6.40 -6.21
N PHE A 168 13.39 7.09 -5.09
CA PHE A 168 12.56 8.19 -4.62
C PHE A 168 13.22 9.57 -4.81
N ASN A 169 14.48 9.61 -5.26
CA ASN A 169 15.31 10.82 -5.32
C ASN A 169 15.41 11.56 -3.97
N ILE A 170 15.45 10.80 -2.88
CA ILE A 170 15.66 11.30 -1.52
C ILE A 170 17.04 10.85 -1.02
N SER A 171 17.78 11.74 -0.35
CA SER A 171 19.06 11.38 0.25
C SER A 171 18.86 10.33 1.35
N GLU A 172 19.73 9.31 1.42
CA GLU A 172 19.66 8.28 2.47
C GLU A 172 19.67 8.86 3.90
N ASN A 173 20.31 10.00 4.08
CA ASN A 173 20.40 10.72 5.35
C ASN A 173 19.38 11.87 5.49
N TYR A 174 18.26 11.87 4.75
CA TYR A 174 17.29 12.97 4.83
C TYR A 174 16.69 13.09 6.25
N PRO A 175 16.79 14.24 6.93
CA PRO A 175 16.44 14.34 8.34
C PRO A 175 14.93 14.35 8.57
N ILE A 176 14.48 13.67 9.64
CA ILE A 176 13.09 13.60 10.09
C ILE A 176 12.99 14.18 11.50
N PHE A 177 12.62 15.46 11.61
CA PHE A 177 12.33 16.15 12.87
C PHE A 177 10.86 16.04 13.30
N PHE A 178 9.99 15.79 12.32
CA PHE A 178 8.55 15.59 12.48
C PHE A 178 8.18 14.28 11.80
N GLY A 179 7.67 13.33 12.58
CA GLY A 179 7.34 12.01 12.07
C GLY A 179 6.39 11.27 12.97
N GLU A 180 6.49 9.95 12.98
CA GLU A 180 5.63 9.07 13.77
C GLU A 180 6.38 8.34 14.86
N SER A 181 5.65 7.81 15.84
CA SER A 181 6.21 6.96 16.88
C SER A 181 6.57 5.56 16.37
N GLU A 182 7.33 4.82 17.16
CA GLU A 182 7.57 3.39 16.90
C GLU A 182 6.25 2.66 16.69
N SER A 183 6.15 1.86 15.60
CA SER A 183 4.93 1.11 15.35
C SER A 183 4.73 0.00 16.36
N GLN A 184 3.47 -0.34 16.63
CA GLN A 184 3.14 -1.45 17.51
C GLN A 184 3.77 -2.77 17.01
N ARG A 185 3.76 -3.01 15.69
CA ARG A 185 4.39 -4.18 15.06
C ARG A 185 5.89 -4.26 15.36
N TYR A 186 6.60 -3.14 15.23
CA TYR A 186 8.01 -3.04 15.56
C TYR A 186 8.28 -3.34 17.05
N LEU A 187 7.45 -2.77 17.94
CA LEU A 187 7.60 -2.94 19.39
C LEU A 187 7.28 -4.37 19.84
N GLU A 188 6.22 -4.99 19.33
CA GLU A 188 5.88 -6.39 19.62
C GLU A 188 6.99 -7.34 19.20
N GLN A 189 7.61 -7.11 18.03
CA GLN A 189 8.75 -7.91 17.59
C GLN A 189 9.98 -7.71 18.48
N THR A 190 10.28 -6.46 18.83
CA THR A 190 11.54 -6.11 19.50
C THR A 190 11.50 -6.38 21.00
N LEU A 191 10.36 -6.13 21.64
CA LEU A 191 10.17 -6.18 23.10
C LEU A 191 9.24 -7.31 23.55
N GLY A 192 8.57 -8.01 22.63
CA GLY A 192 7.70 -9.15 22.91
C GLY A 192 6.31 -8.82 23.44
N PHE A 193 6.11 -7.61 23.99
CA PHE A 193 4.79 -7.07 24.39
C PHE A 193 4.90 -5.56 24.62
N PHE A 194 3.92 -4.80 24.14
CA PHE A 194 3.83 -3.36 24.39
C PHE A 194 2.36 -2.92 24.56
N GLU A 195 2.13 -1.87 25.35
CA GLU A 195 0.79 -1.30 25.56
C GLU A 195 0.62 -0.06 24.66
N GLU A 196 -0.44 -0.06 23.85
CA GLU A 196 -0.75 1.02 22.91
C GLU A 196 -0.81 2.38 23.62
N GLY A 197 -0.14 3.40 23.06
CA GLY A 197 -0.08 4.75 23.63
C GLY A 197 0.91 4.94 24.78
N SER A 198 1.72 3.93 25.13
CA SER A 198 2.65 4.04 26.26
C SER A 198 3.90 4.88 25.97
N LEU A 199 4.34 5.05 24.72
CA LEU A 199 5.55 5.81 24.35
C LEU A 199 5.42 6.38 22.93
N GLY A 200 5.85 7.63 22.75
CA GLY A 200 5.68 8.35 21.50
C GLY A 200 6.92 9.14 21.14
N ALA A 201 7.72 8.63 20.20
CA ALA A 201 8.70 9.47 19.51
C ALA A 201 7.96 10.67 18.92
N TYR A 202 8.55 11.86 19.02
CA TYR A 202 7.96 13.12 18.56
C TYR A 202 6.71 13.62 19.34
N ASP A 203 6.15 12.87 20.29
CA ASP A 203 5.04 13.34 21.13
C ASP A 203 5.49 14.24 22.29
N SER A 204 6.77 14.17 22.67
CA SER A 204 7.34 15.05 23.68
C SER A 204 7.71 16.41 23.09
N ASP A 205 7.33 17.45 23.82
CA ASP A 205 7.77 18.82 23.53
C ASP A 205 9.26 18.94 23.79
N ILE A 206 10.00 19.58 22.88
CA ILE A 206 11.44 19.78 23.04
C ILE A 206 11.77 21.25 23.20
N LEU A 207 12.79 21.53 24.01
CA LEU A 207 13.45 22.82 24.03
C LEU A 207 14.50 22.88 22.93
N LEU A 208 14.56 24.03 22.26
CA LEU A 208 15.58 24.37 21.28
C LEU A 208 16.69 25.21 21.90
N ASN A 209 17.85 25.26 21.24
CA ASN A 209 19.04 26.01 21.65
C ASN A 209 19.61 25.56 23.00
N THR A 210 19.57 24.25 23.25
CA THR A 210 20.15 23.61 24.42
C THR A 210 21.62 23.26 24.18
N GLU A 211 22.34 22.95 25.25
CA GLU A 211 23.73 22.46 25.14
C GLU A 211 23.84 21.06 24.53
N TRP A 212 22.70 20.40 24.31
CA TRP A 212 22.59 19.03 23.82
C TRP A 212 22.49 18.94 22.29
N SER A 213 22.43 20.08 21.61
CA SER A 213 22.54 20.13 20.15
C SER A 213 23.88 19.50 19.67
N ASN A 214 23.82 18.69 18.62
CA ASN A 214 24.96 17.98 17.99
C ASN A 214 25.66 16.93 18.86
N GLN A 215 24.98 16.33 19.84
CA GLN A 215 25.61 15.31 20.70
C GLN A 215 25.45 13.87 20.20
N ILE A 216 24.68 13.63 19.11
CA ILE A 216 24.64 12.32 18.43
C ILE A 216 25.89 12.15 17.57
N PRO A 217 26.70 11.09 17.77
CA PRO A 217 27.88 10.83 16.94
C PRO A 217 27.51 10.64 15.45
N ASN A 218 28.26 11.28 14.55
CA ASN A 218 28.09 11.23 13.09
C ASN A 218 26.76 11.77 12.55
N ASN A 219 26.01 12.51 13.35
CA ASN A 219 24.82 13.23 12.91
C ASN A 219 25.16 14.72 12.80
N GLU A 220 25.00 15.28 11.60
CA GLU A 220 25.36 16.67 11.29
C GLU A 220 24.14 17.61 11.18
N PHE A 221 22.92 17.11 11.36
CA PHE A 221 21.72 17.92 11.18
C PHE A 221 21.32 18.66 12.46
N GLN A 222 20.82 19.88 12.25
CA GLN A 222 20.20 20.71 13.27
C GLN A 222 18.85 21.19 12.78
N TYR A 223 17.91 21.40 13.70
CA TYR A 223 16.67 22.04 13.36
C TYR A 223 16.89 23.52 13.03
N GLU A 224 16.76 23.89 11.76
CA GLU A 224 16.90 25.28 11.28
C GLU A 224 15.55 25.98 11.05
N GLY A 225 14.44 25.29 11.30
CA GLY A 225 13.09 25.84 11.14
C GLY A 225 12.72 26.85 12.22
N ASN A 226 11.53 27.46 12.08
CA ASN A 226 11.03 28.35 13.11
C ASN A 226 10.56 27.55 14.33
N PRO A 227 10.81 28.03 15.57
CA PRO A 227 10.16 27.48 16.75
C PRO A 227 8.64 27.60 16.66
N ASP A 228 7.90 26.66 17.25
CA ASP A 228 6.43 26.77 17.39
C ASP A 228 6.05 27.89 18.36
N GLY A 229 6.96 28.21 19.29
CA GLY A 229 6.79 29.35 20.17
C GLY A 229 8.00 29.61 21.07
N THR A 230 7.85 30.68 21.84
CA THR A 230 8.83 31.14 22.82
C THR A 230 8.14 31.36 24.16
N LEU A 231 8.55 30.62 25.20
CA LEU A 231 8.11 30.86 26.57
C LEU A 231 9.05 31.83 27.28
N THR A 232 8.49 32.66 28.15
CA THR A 232 9.26 33.59 28.97
C THR A 232 8.71 33.63 30.40
N GLY A 233 9.52 34.09 31.35
CA GLY A 233 9.10 34.31 32.73
C GLY A 233 8.54 33.06 33.41
N ILE A 234 7.36 33.17 34.02
CA ILE A 234 6.78 32.10 34.85
C ILE A 234 6.27 30.91 34.01
N GLU A 235 5.91 31.13 32.75
CA GLU A 235 5.45 30.07 31.85
C GLU A 235 6.61 29.15 31.48
N GLY A 236 7.74 29.74 31.07
CA GLY A 236 8.98 29.00 30.79
C GLY A 236 9.51 28.28 32.03
N PHE A 237 9.47 28.95 33.19
CA PHE A 237 9.84 28.33 34.47
C PHE A 237 9.02 27.08 34.77
N TRP A 238 7.68 27.14 34.69
CA TRP A 238 6.85 25.96 34.98
C TRP A 238 6.94 24.88 33.92
N LYS A 239 7.02 25.25 32.63
CA LYS A 239 7.16 24.28 31.54
C LYS A 239 8.41 23.44 31.70
N THR A 240 9.56 24.09 31.86
CA THR A 240 10.87 23.41 32.01
C THR A 240 10.94 22.54 33.26
N LEU A 241 10.33 22.96 34.38
CA LEU A 241 10.19 22.09 35.55
C LEU A 241 9.31 20.87 35.28
N ASN A 242 8.16 21.05 34.60
CA ASN A 242 7.21 19.97 34.33
C ASN A 242 7.80 18.89 33.42
N ILE A 243 8.64 19.28 32.45
CA ILE A 243 9.33 18.32 31.55
C ILE A 243 10.67 17.83 32.13
N GLY A 244 11.00 18.19 33.37
CA GLY A 244 12.17 17.71 34.11
C GLY A 244 13.51 18.37 33.74
N LEU A 245 13.48 19.49 33.02
CA LEU A 245 14.66 20.28 32.61
C LEU A 245 14.97 21.42 33.60
N PHE A 246 15.20 21.07 34.87
CA PHE A 246 15.40 22.02 35.98
C PHE A 246 16.53 23.04 35.74
N ALA A 247 17.61 22.64 35.08
CA ALA A 247 18.75 23.51 34.78
C ALA A 247 18.36 24.70 33.87
N TYR A 248 17.34 24.51 33.03
CA TYR A 248 16.86 25.49 32.08
C TYR A 248 15.84 26.46 32.70
N ALA A 249 15.25 26.14 33.86
CA ALA A 249 14.14 26.90 34.44
C ALA A 249 14.43 28.38 34.73
N PHE A 250 15.70 28.75 34.88
CA PHE A 250 16.11 30.13 35.17
C PHE A 250 16.61 30.91 33.94
N GLN A 251 16.57 30.31 32.74
CA GLN A 251 16.83 31.05 31.50
C GLN A 251 15.67 32.03 31.21
N THR A 252 15.99 33.11 30.51
CA THR A 252 15.03 34.20 30.23
C THR A 252 14.03 33.86 29.13
N GLU A 253 14.42 32.98 28.22
CA GLU A 253 13.69 32.63 27.02
C GLU A 253 13.86 31.13 26.73
N HIS A 254 12.76 30.47 26.35
CA HIS A 254 12.74 29.05 26.02
C HIS A 254 11.99 28.85 24.70
N GLN A 255 12.74 28.66 23.61
CA GLN A 255 12.17 28.27 22.34
C GLN A 255 11.84 26.78 22.36
N TYR A 256 10.72 26.39 21.75
CA TYR A 256 10.27 25.01 21.78
C TYR A 256 9.62 24.56 20.48
N LEU A 257 9.61 23.24 20.29
CA LEU A 257 8.73 22.55 19.36
C LEU A 257 7.73 21.70 20.16
N ILE A 258 6.48 21.69 19.72
CA ILE A 258 5.40 20.88 20.30
C ILE A 258 4.79 19.98 19.21
N ASN A 259 4.04 18.94 19.59
CA ASN A 259 3.28 18.11 18.65
C ASN A 259 4.12 17.73 17.42
N ARG A 260 5.33 17.18 17.62
CA ARG A 260 6.17 16.82 16.47
C ARG A 260 5.66 15.55 15.79
N ASN A 261 4.91 14.73 16.54
CA ASN A 261 4.14 13.63 15.99
C ASN A 261 3.10 14.18 15.01
N VAL A 262 3.16 13.73 13.75
CA VAL A 262 2.35 14.30 12.65
C VAL A 262 0.85 14.13 12.87
N ARG A 263 0.40 13.06 13.54
CA ARG A 263 -1.01 12.84 13.89
C ARG A 263 -1.47 13.87 14.93
N SER A 264 -0.70 14.02 15.99
CA SER A 264 -0.94 15.02 17.04
C SER A 264 -0.89 16.45 16.49
N ARG A 265 0.04 16.73 15.57
CA ARG A 265 0.21 18.04 14.92
C ARG A 265 -1.03 18.47 14.15
N VAL A 266 -1.53 17.60 13.27
CA VAL A 266 -2.67 17.90 12.43
C VAL A 266 -3.96 17.91 13.26
N SER A 267 -4.20 16.87 14.07
CA SER A 267 -5.45 16.73 14.84
C SER A 267 -5.71 17.91 15.79
N ASN A 268 -4.69 18.46 16.44
CA ASN A 268 -4.83 19.56 17.40
C ASN A 268 -5.24 20.90 16.76
N ILE A 269 -5.11 21.06 15.44
CA ILE A 269 -5.55 22.26 14.73
C ILE A 269 -6.87 22.07 13.97
N LEU A 270 -7.43 20.85 14.01
CA LEU A 270 -8.68 20.57 13.34
C LEU A 270 -9.89 21.14 14.10
N LEU A 271 -10.84 21.67 13.34
CA LEU A 271 -12.14 22.09 13.86
C LEU A 271 -12.93 20.86 14.35
N PRO A 272 -13.85 21.03 15.30
CA PRO A 272 -14.66 19.92 15.82
C PRO A 272 -15.36 19.15 14.69
N GLN A 273 -15.55 17.84 14.87
CA GLN A 273 -16.21 16.94 13.90
C GLN A 273 -15.46 16.73 12.58
N LEU A 274 -14.20 17.16 12.49
CA LEU A 274 -13.24 16.59 11.57
C LEU A 274 -12.50 15.44 12.25
N ARG A 275 -12.05 14.49 11.44
CA ARG A 275 -11.16 13.41 11.83
C ARG A 275 -9.99 13.36 10.87
N ILE A 276 -8.89 12.83 11.36
CA ILE A 276 -7.80 12.36 10.50
C ILE A 276 -7.95 10.86 10.28
N ASP A 277 -7.36 10.39 9.19
CA ASP A 277 -7.01 8.98 9.06
C ASP A 277 -5.89 8.64 10.05
N ASN A 278 -5.97 7.47 10.68
CA ASN A 278 -5.00 7.05 11.71
C ASN A 278 -3.67 6.56 11.14
N ASP A 279 -3.57 6.36 9.82
CA ASP A 279 -2.41 5.83 9.12
C ASP A 279 -1.83 6.87 8.13
N PRO A 280 -1.05 7.86 8.63
CA PRO A 280 -0.40 8.84 7.77
C PRO A 280 0.82 8.22 7.09
N TYR A 281 1.00 8.49 5.80
CA TYR A 281 2.03 7.86 4.98
C TYR A 281 2.97 8.88 4.36
N LEU A 282 4.17 8.44 3.95
CA LEU A 282 5.12 9.30 3.23
C LEU A 282 4.70 9.56 1.78
N VAL A 283 4.89 10.78 1.33
CA VAL A 283 4.80 11.17 -0.09
C VAL A 283 6.03 11.95 -0.52
N PHE A 284 6.38 11.84 -1.79
CA PHE A 284 7.67 12.28 -2.32
C PHE A 284 7.50 13.29 -3.47
N ASP A 285 8.01 14.51 -3.30
CA ASP A 285 8.27 15.39 -4.44
C ASP A 285 9.65 15.04 -5.01
N ILE A 286 9.66 14.02 -5.87
CA ILE A 286 10.88 13.51 -6.54
C ILE A 286 11.62 14.65 -7.24
N SER A 287 10.91 15.62 -7.82
CA SER A 287 11.53 16.70 -8.59
C SER A 287 12.36 17.65 -7.73
N GLN A 288 11.96 17.81 -6.47
CA GLN A 288 12.64 18.66 -5.49
C GLN A 288 13.51 17.87 -4.50
N GLY A 289 13.43 16.54 -4.53
CA GLY A 289 14.10 15.67 -3.56
C GLY A 289 13.60 15.92 -2.14
N LYS A 290 12.28 16.10 -1.98
CA LYS A 290 11.64 16.35 -0.68
C LYS A 290 10.62 15.28 -0.34
N MET A 291 10.47 15.00 0.95
CA MET A 291 9.46 14.08 1.46
C MET A 291 8.58 14.75 2.54
N TYR A 292 7.34 14.29 2.61
CA TYR A 292 6.30 14.82 3.50
C TYR A 292 5.51 13.66 4.08
N TYR A 293 4.93 13.84 5.26
CA TYR A 293 3.80 13.00 5.69
C TYR A 293 2.50 13.55 5.12
N ALA A 294 1.69 12.69 4.50
CA ALA A 294 0.34 12.99 4.07
C ALA A 294 -0.65 12.53 5.15
N VAL A 295 -1.38 13.48 5.74
CA VAL A 295 -2.41 13.20 6.74
C VAL A 295 -3.78 13.50 6.13
N SER A 296 -4.57 12.45 5.90
CA SER A 296 -5.91 12.56 5.35
C SER A 296 -6.91 13.15 6.33
N ILE A 297 -7.80 14.03 5.88
CA ILE A 297 -8.79 14.74 6.70
C ILE A 297 -10.20 14.54 6.12
N TYR A 298 -11.12 14.10 6.97
CA TYR A 298 -12.52 13.85 6.58
C TYR A 298 -13.53 14.31 7.64
N THR A 299 -14.78 14.48 7.22
CA THR A 299 -15.87 14.85 8.14
C THR A 299 -16.40 13.66 8.92
N TYR A 300 -16.75 13.87 10.18
CA TYR A 300 -17.52 12.93 11.00
C TYR A 300 -18.63 13.70 11.73
N ILE A 301 -19.68 14.09 10.99
CA ILE A 301 -20.76 14.93 11.51
C ILE A 301 -21.96 14.05 11.86
N ASN A 302 -22.26 13.92 13.16
CA ASN A 302 -23.41 13.13 13.59
C ASN A 302 -24.74 13.83 13.25
N VAL A 303 -25.54 13.20 12.39
CA VAL A 303 -26.88 13.67 12.00
C VAL A 303 -27.95 12.79 12.66
N GLY A 304 -28.50 13.24 13.79
CA GLY A 304 -29.40 12.42 14.60
C GLY A 304 -30.75 12.04 13.95
N SER A 305 -31.40 11.05 14.55
CA SER A 305 -32.80 10.58 14.39
C SER A 305 -33.10 9.57 13.27
N TYR A 306 -32.55 9.72 12.06
CA TYR A 306 -32.90 8.85 10.93
C TYR A 306 -31.71 8.27 10.17
N SER A 307 -30.53 8.89 10.25
CA SER A 307 -29.31 8.27 9.72
C SER A 307 -28.67 7.38 10.79
N GLN A 308 -28.17 6.22 10.37
CA GLN A 308 -27.41 5.33 11.23
C GLN A 308 -25.89 5.60 11.15
N PHE A 309 -25.47 6.42 10.18
CA PHE A 309 -24.08 6.86 9.99
C PHE A 309 -23.96 8.40 9.98
N PRO A 310 -22.79 8.94 10.35
CA PRO A 310 -22.52 10.37 10.26
C PRO A 310 -22.37 10.82 8.80
N ILE A 311 -22.27 12.14 8.58
CA ILE A 311 -21.84 12.68 7.28
C ILE A 311 -20.35 12.43 7.13
N LEU A 312 -20.00 11.62 6.13
CA LEU A 312 -18.66 11.14 5.83
C LEU A 312 -18.21 11.70 4.48
N ARG A 313 -17.30 12.67 4.48
CA ARG A 313 -16.76 13.30 3.27
C ARG A 313 -15.26 13.47 3.40
N PHE A 314 -14.52 12.98 2.41
CA PHE A 314 -13.09 13.23 2.30
C PHE A 314 -12.84 14.67 1.85
N LEU A 315 -12.29 15.50 2.72
CA LEU A 315 -12.08 16.92 2.41
C LEU A 315 -10.78 17.16 1.65
N GLY A 316 -9.73 16.40 1.99
CA GLY A 316 -8.40 16.54 1.43
C GLY A 316 -7.34 16.10 2.43
N ILE A 317 -6.08 16.44 2.15
CA ILE A 317 -4.93 16.07 2.98
C ILE A 317 -4.20 17.29 3.51
N SER A 318 -3.49 17.11 4.63
CA SER A 318 -2.45 18.02 5.11
C SER A 318 -1.09 17.38 4.89
N LEU A 319 -0.23 18.01 4.08
CA LEU A 319 1.18 17.65 4.02
C LEU A 319 1.92 18.29 5.18
N VAL A 320 2.63 17.47 5.96
CA VAL A 320 3.55 17.92 7.01
C VAL A 320 4.98 17.74 6.48
N ASP A 321 5.72 18.84 6.38
CA ASP A 321 7.15 18.78 6.05
C ASP A 321 7.91 18.11 7.21
N VAL A 322 8.60 17.02 6.91
CA VAL A 322 9.30 16.21 7.93
C VAL A 322 10.48 16.95 8.56
N VAL A 323 10.99 18.00 7.92
CA VAL A 323 12.10 18.81 8.41
C VAL A 323 11.59 20.00 9.20
N SER A 324 10.65 20.76 8.64
CA SER A 324 10.21 22.05 9.21
C SER A 324 8.93 21.97 10.06
N GLY A 325 8.14 20.92 9.92
CA GLY A 325 6.83 20.79 10.57
C GLY A 325 5.75 21.71 9.99
N GLU A 326 6.03 22.39 8.87
CA GLU A 326 5.07 23.23 8.16
C GLU A 326 3.94 22.38 7.57
N MET A 327 2.70 22.85 7.72
CA MET A 327 1.50 22.19 7.23
C MET A 327 0.93 22.90 6.01
N THR A 328 0.73 22.15 4.92
CA THR A 328 0.06 22.63 3.71
C THR A 328 -1.17 21.78 3.38
N PHE A 329 -2.33 22.42 3.21
CA PHE A 329 -3.59 21.75 2.96
C PHE A 329 -3.90 21.65 1.47
N TYR A 330 -4.27 20.46 1.01
CA TYR A 330 -4.65 20.18 -0.39
C TYR A 330 -6.04 19.57 -0.44
N LYS A 331 -6.91 20.14 -1.27
CA LYS A 331 -8.31 19.73 -1.41
C LYS A 331 -8.41 18.40 -2.15
N ASN A 332 -9.27 17.49 -1.70
CA ASN A 332 -9.67 16.30 -2.46
C ASN A 332 -10.14 16.69 -3.88
N PRO A 333 -9.57 16.12 -4.96
CA PRO A 333 -9.85 16.57 -6.33
C PRO A 333 -11.21 16.09 -6.83
N SER A 334 -11.78 15.02 -6.25
CA SER A 334 -13.09 14.46 -6.61
C SER A 334 -14.23 14.92 -5.68
N LEU A 335 -13.96 15.85 -4.76
CA LEU A 335 -14.97 16.33 -3.80
C LEU A 335 -16.11 17.11 -4.47
N ASP A 336 -17.32 16.52 -4.50
CA ASP A 336 -18.52 17.20 -4.96
C ASP A 336 -19.05 18.19 -3.91
N THR A 337 -19.00 19.48 -4.24
CA THR A 337 -19.53 20.58 -3.43
C THR A 337 -20.81 21.19 -4.03
N SER A 338 -21.22 20.75 -5.21
CA SER A 338 -22.33 21.34 -5.97
C SER A 338 -23.61 20.53 -5.83
N ASN A 339 -23.52 19.19 -5.88
CA ASN A 339 -24.71 18.32 -5.83
C ASN A 339 -24.90 17.61 -4.49
N ASP A 340 -23.92 17.64 -3.59
CA ASP A 340 -24.03 17.01 -2.28
C ASP A 340 -25.09 17.74 -1.41
N PRO A 341 -26.22 17.08 -1.08
CA PRO A 341 -27.28 17.70 -0.28
C PRO A 341 -26.84 18.02 1.15
N THR A 342 -25.73 17.45 1.63
CA THR A 342 -25.16 17.70 2.95
C THR A 342 -24.16 18.85 2.98
N TYR A 343 -23.74 19.38 1.82
CA TYR A 343 -22.74 20.45 1.71
C TYR A 343 -22.99 21.67 2.63
N PRO A 344 -24.22 22.17 2.82
CA PRO A 344 -24.47 23.27 3.75
C PRO A 344 -24.02 23.02 5.20
N LEU A 345 -23.89 21.75 5.61
CA LEU A 345 -23.49 21.36 6.97
C LEU A 345 -21.96 21.33 7.15
N TRP A 346 -21.19 21.10 6.09
CA TRP A 346 -19.74 20.97 6.15
C TRP A 346 -18.97 22.02 5.35
N LYS A 347 -19.66 22.90 4.62
CA LYS A 347 -19.08 24.04 3.89
C LYS A 347 -18.14 24.88 4.77
N ILE A 348 -18.43 25.03 6.06
CA ILE A 348 -17.58 25.75 7.00
C ILE A 348 -16.13 25.23 6.98
N TYR A 349 -15.90 23.93 6.87
CA TYR A 349 -14.56 23.36 6.84
C TYR A 349 -13.82 23.66 5.53
N ILE A 350 -14.54 23.80 4.42
CA ILE A 350 -13.94 24.27 3.17
C ILE A 350 -13.57 25.74 3.24
N ASP A 351 -14.39 26.55 3.92
CA ASP A 351 -14.18 28.00 4.00
C ASP A 351 -13.09 28.40 5.04
N GLN A 352 -12.82 27.57 6.06
CA GLN A 352 -11.89 27.92 7.15
C GLN A 352 -10.42 27.53 6.91
N TYR A 353 -10.14 26.50 6.11
CA TYR A 353 -8.76 26.09 5.80
C TYR A 353 -8.33 26.59 4.42
N ASN A 354 -7.04 26.88 4.27
CA ASN A 354 -6.46 27.32 3.00
C ASN A 354 -6.19 26.13 2.08
N TRP A 355 -7.25 25.52 1.57
CA TRP A 355 -7.18 24.38 0.67
C TRP A 355 -6.60 24.77 -0.70
N GLN A 356 -5.45 24.21 -1.04
CA GLN A 356 -4.82 24.35 -2.34
C GLN A 356 -5.28 23.24 -3.30
N ALA A 357 -5.10 23.46 -4.60
CA ALA A 357 -5.28 22.40 -5.58
C ALA A 357 -4.11 21.41 -5.51
N ILE A 358 -4.39 20.11 -5.64
CA ILE A 358 -3.37 19.06 -5.62
C ILE A 358 -2.42 19.22 -6.82
N PRO A 359 -1.10 19.24 -6.60
CA PRO A 359 -0.13 19.22 -7.69
C PRO A 359 -0.02 17.82 -8.31
N SER A 360 0.39 17.74 -9.58
CA SER A 360 0.41 16.47 -10.33
C SER A 360 1.29 15.39 -9.68
N TRP A 361 2.43 15.76 -9.09
CA TRP A 361 3.32 14.81 -8.42
C TRP A 361 2.66 14.14 -7.20
N LEU A 362 1.74 14.85 -6.55
CA LEU A 362 1.04 14.37 -5.36
C LEU A 362 -0.18 13.53 -5.76
N LEU A 363 -0.89 13.92 -6.83
CA LEU A 363 -2.08 13.20 -7.29
C LEU A 363 -1.84 11.69 -7.51
N GLU A 364 -0.70 11.35 -8.12
CA GLU A 364 -0.32 9.95 -8.37
C GLU A 364 -0.02 9.15 -7.11
N GLN A 365 0.28 9.83 -5.99
CA GLN A 365 0.62 9.22 -4.70
C GLN A 365 -0.55 9.29 -3.69
N LEU A 366 -1.67 9.91 -4.05
CA LEU A 366 -2.79 10.05 -3.13
C LEU A 366 -3.47 8.71 -2.86
N ARG A 367 -3.63 8.41 -1.58
CA ARG A 367 -4.47 7.33 -1.05
C ARG A 367 -5.82 7.90 -0.60
N TYR A 368 -6.91 7.23 -0.96
CA TYR A 368 -8.21 7.50 -0.35
C TYR A 368 -8.14 7.08 1.12
N PRO A 369 -8.70 7.81 2.09
CA PRO A 369 -8.50 7.50 3.50
C PRO A 369 -9.16 6.16 3.86
N GLU A 370 -8.39 5.28 4.48
CA GLU A 370 -8.78 3.95 4.87
C GLU A 370 -9.90 3.98 5.91
N ASP A 371 -9.68 4.66 7.04
CA ASP A 371 -10.68 4.77 8.11
C ASP A 371 -12.02 5.30 7.60
N LEU A 372 -11.96 6.27 6.68
CA LEU A 372 -13.16 6.81 6.05
C LEU A 372 -13.84 5.77 5.18
N PHE A 373 -13.09 5.12 4.28
CA PHE A 373 -13.65 4.17 3.34
C PHE A 373 -14.23 2.97 4.08
N GLU A 374 -13.57 2.49 5.13
CA GLU A 374 -14.11 1.44 5.99
C GLU A 374 -15.46 1.81 6.60
N LEU A 375 -15.62 3.04 7.10
CA LEU A 375 -16.91 3.51 7.61
C LEU A 375 -17.97 3.56 6.50
N GLN A 376 -17.60 3.96 5.29
CA GLN A 376 -18.49 3.98 4.13
C GLN A 376 -18.88 2.55 3.70
N LEU A 377 -17.92 1.61 3.70
CA LEU A 377 -18.12 0.20 3.40
C LEU A 377 -19.05 -0.46 4.44
N GLN A 378 -18.79 -0.26 5.74
CA GLN A 378 -19.65 -0.76 6.82
C GLN A 378 -21.11 -0.29 6.68
N ALA A 379 -21.31 0.96 6.25
CA ALA A 379 -22.65 1.43 5.90
C ALA A 379 -23.17 0.72 4.64
N ASN A 380 -22.36 0.65 3.59
CA ASN A 380 -22.79 0.08 2.32
C ASN A 380 -23.15 -1.41 2.41
N TYR A 381 -22.49 -2.20 3.26
CA TYR A 381 -22.78 -3.62 3.49
C TYR A 381 -24.24 -3.92 3.84
N ILE A 382 -24.97 -2.94 4.37
CA ILE A 382 -26.38 -3.06 4.75
C ILE A 382 -27.25 -2.13 3.90
N TYR A 383 -26.87 -0.86 3.79
CA TYR A 383 -27.73 0.19 3.24
C TYR A 383 -27.68 0.32 1.71
N HIS A 384 -26.98 -0.58 1.00
CA HIS A 384 -27.16 -0.75 -0.44
C HIS A 384 -28.48 -1.46 -0.79
N VAL A 385 -29.06 -2.22 0.16
CA VAL A 385 -30.29 -2.98 -0.08
C VAL A 385 -31.52 -2.07 0.02
N GLU A 386 -32.05 -1.65 -1.12
CA GLU A 386 -33.24 -0.78 -1.19
C GLU A 386 -34.56 -1.55 -1.39
N ASN A 387 -34.51 -2.87 -1.58
CA ASN A 387 -35.71 -3.70 -1.77
C ASN A 387 -36.29 -4.18 -0.43
N SER A 388 -37.59 -3.97 -0.22
CA SER A 388 -38.25 -4.33 1.04
C SER A 388 -38.27 -5.82 1.34
N VAL A 389 -38.33 -6.67 0.31
CA VAL A 389 -38.34 -8.13 0.46
C VAL A 389 -36.95 -8.63 0.84
N SER A 390 -35.92 -8.18 0.12
CA SER A 390 -34.52 -8.54 0.40
C SER A 390 -34.09 -8.04 1.78
N TRP A 391 -34.40 -6.77 2.11
CA TRP A 391 -34.14 -6.21 3.44
C TRP A 391 -34.78 -7.02 4.56
N ARG A 392 -36.03 -7.47 4.38
CA ARG A 392 -36.73 -8.28 5.39
C ARG A 392 -36.07 -9.64 5.59
N ARG A 393 -35.46 -10.18 4.54
CA ARG A 393 -34.80 -11.50 4.55
C ARG A 393 -33.34 -11.42 4.96
N ALA A 394 -32.71 -10.25 4.82
CA ALA A 394 -31.28 -10.05 4.98
C ALA A 394 -30.46 -10.98 4.07
N ASP A 395 -30.97 -11.29 2.87
CA ASP A 395 -30.35 -12.22 1.93
C ASP A 395 -29.23 -11.61 1.07
N ASP A 396 -29.08 -10.28 1.15
CA ASP A 396 -28.11 -9.49 0.39
C ASP A 396 -27.38 -8.50 1.32
N PHE A 397 -27.24 -8.86 2.59
CA PHE A 397 -26.36 -8.14 3.51
C PHE A 397 -24.97 -8.75 3.45
N HIS A 398 -23.96 -7.89 3.57
CA HIS A 398 -22.57 -8.30 3.48
C HIS A 398 -21.90 -8.28 4.86
N GLU A 399 -20.84 -9.07 4.97
CA GLU A 399 -19.87 -8.98 6.05
C GLU A 399 -18.45 -9.16 5.50
N ARG A 400 -17.48 -8.54 6.17
CA ARG A 400 -16.07 -8.71 5.86
C ARG A 400 -15.62 -10.08 6.42
N PRO A 401 -14.81 -10.86 5.68
CA PRO A 401 -14.19 -12.07 6.21
C PRO A 401 -13.38 -11.79 7.48
N GLU A 402 -13.20 -12.79 8.35
CA GLU A 402 -12.49 -12.63 9.64
C GLU A 402 -11.04 -12.16 9.47
N ASP A 403 -10.33 -12.68 8.47
CA ASP A 403 -8.96 -12.26 8.10
C ASP A 403 -8.94 -11.24 6.93
N GLY A 404 -10.07 -10.63 6.63
CA GLY A 404 -10.20 -9.64 5.57
C GLY A 404 -9.81 -8.25 6.04
N ASP A 405 -9.33 -7.42 5.11
CA ASP A 405 -9.00 -6.01 5.35
C ASP A 405 -9.21 -5.19 4.07
N LEU A 406 -9.13 -3.87 4.18
CA LEU A 406 -8.99 -2.99 3.02
C LEU A 406 -7.55 -3.05 2.51
N PHE A 407 -7.30 -3.81 1.45
CA PHE A 407 -5.98 -3.90 0.86
C PHE A 407 -5.84 -2.91 -0.28
N TYR A 408 -4.90 -1.98 -0.16
CA TYR A 408 -4.39 -1.29 -1.34
C TYR A 408 -3.49 -2.24 -2.10
N ILE A 409 -3.66 -2.43 -3.42
CA ILE A 409 -2.83 -3.30 -4.27
C ILE A 409 -2.76 -2.77 -5.71
N GLU A 410 -1.82 -3.29 -6.50
CA GLU A 410 -1.80 -3.15 -7.96
C GLU A 410 -2.81 -4.12 -8.61
N SER A 411 -3.64 -3.62 -9.53
CA SER A 411 -4.61 -4.44 -10.26
C SER A 411 -4.98 -3.80 -11.60
N ASP A 412 -5.64 -4.55 -12.49
CA ASP A 412 -6.12 -4.04 -13.78
C ASP A 412 -7.64 -4.07 -13.80
N LEU A 413 -8.26 -2.90 -13.96
CA LEU A 413 -9.71 -2.73 -14.05
C LEU A 413 -10.19 -2.40 -15.46
N GLY A 414 -9.31 -2.34 -16.46
CA GLY A 414 -9.64 -2.04 -17.85
C GLY A 414 -8.69 -1.09 -18.57
N ASP A 415 -7.93 -0.31 -17.82
CA ASP A 415 -7.07 0.77 -18.33
C ASP A 415 -5.57 0.45 -18.15
N GLY A 416 -5.26 -0.82 -17.87
CA GLY A 416 -3.93 -1.28 -17.47
C GLY A 416 -3.77 -1.30 -15.94
N ILE A 417 -2.55 -1.56 -15.50
CA ILE A 417 -2.25 -1.68 -14.06
C ILE A 417 -2.37 -0.31 -13.39
N GLU A 418 -3.17 -0.26 -12.33
CA GLU A 418 -3.38 0.89 -11.47
C GLU A 418 -3.38 0.50 -9.99
N TYR A 419 -3.15 1.48 -9.12
CA TYR A 419 -3.18 1.31 -7.67
C TYR A 419 -4.59 1.51 -7.12
N VAL A 420 -5.13 0.50 -6.44
CA VAL A 420 -6.53 0.46 -6.00
C VAL A 420 -6.64 0.02 -4.55
N GLY A 421 -7.60 0.59 -3.81
CA GLY A 421 -8.05 0.04 -2.53
C GLY A 421 -9.12 -1.01 -2.81
N LEU A 422 -9.01 -2.20 -2.20
CA LEU A 422 -9.85 -3.35 -2.49
C LEU A 422 -10.30 -4.03 -1.19
N ASP A 423 -11.62 -4.23 -1.05
CA ASP A 423 -12.23 -4.89 0.10
C ASP A 423 -13.15 -6.03 -0.38
N LEU A 424 -12.92 -7.22 0.15
CA LEU A 424 -13.66 -8.43 -0.20
C LEU A 424 -14.77 -8.68 0.81
N VAL A 425 -15.95 -9.05 0.32
CA VAL A 425 -17.12 -9.28 1.17
C VAL A 425 -17.82 -10.59 0.90
N GLU A 426 -18.39 -11.16 1.96
CA GLU A 426 -19.12 -12.41 1.96
C GLU A 426 -20.60 -12.15 2.33
N TYR A 427 -21.49 -13.06 1.95
CA TYR A 427 -22.92 -12.94 2.31
C TYR A 427 -23.13 -13.24 3.80
N LYS A 428 -23.77 -12.30 4.48
CA LYS A 428 -23.99 -12.35 5.92
C LYS A 428 -24.87 -13.52 6.34
N GLY A 429 -24.38 -14.33 7.28
CA GLY A 429 -25.20 -15.37 7.94
C GLY A 429 -25.42 -16.64 7.12
N LEU A 430 -24.64 -16.87 6.05
CA LEU A 430 -24.59 -18.14 5.35
C LEU A 430 -23.60 -19.11 6.00
N SER A 431 -23.94 -20.41 6.03
CA SER A 431 -23.04 -21.46 6.56
C SER A 431 -21.95 -21.88 5.58
N ALA A 432 -22.11 -21.58 4.29
CA ALA A 432 -21.08 -21.74 3.27
C ALA A 432 -20.67 -20.33 2.83
N ILE A 433 -19.39 -20.02 3.04
CA ILE A 433 -18.83 -18.69 2.89
C ILE A 433 -18.63 -18.38 1.40
N LEU A 434 -19.63 -17.76 0.79
CA LEU A 434 -19.63 -17.37 -0.62
C LEU A 434 -19.22 -15.91 -0.76
N LEU A 435 -18.43 -15.60 -1.80
CA LEU A 435 -18.09 -14.24 -2.15
C LEU A 435 -19.35 -13.50 -2.59
N ALA A 436 -19.73 -12.43 -1.89
CA ALA A 436 -20.82 -11.54 -2.26
C ALA A 436 -20.37 -10.47 -3.28
N GLY A 437 -19.10 -10.09 -3.21
CA GLY A 437 -18.49 -9.19 -4.17
C GLY A 437 -17.18 -8.61 -3.68
N MET A 438 -16.76 -7.57 -4.40
CA MET A 438 -15.52 -6.85 -4.16
C MET A 438 -15.79 -5.36 -4.35
N TYR A 439 -15.50 -4.57 -3.32
CA TYR A 439 -15.47 -3.12 -3.39
C TYR A 439 -14.09 -2.66 -3.80
N VAL A 440 -14.03 -1.72 -4.74
CA VAL A 440 -12.79 -1.15 -5.27
C VAL A 440 -12.90 0.36 -5.23
N ILE A 441 -11.83 1.04 -4.80
CA ILE A 441 -11.68 2.49 -4.93
C ILE A 441 -10.38 2.80 -5.69
N ARG A 442 -10.50 3.58 -6.76
CA ARG A 442 -9.40 3.88 -7.69
C ARG A 442 -8.61 5.10 -7.25
N HIS A 443 -7.34 5.14 -7.63
CA HIS A 443 -6.39 6.23 -7.34
C HIS A 443 -5.80 6.84 -8.63
N GLY A 444 -4.82 7.74 -8.48
CA GLY A 444 -4.18 8.41 -9.60
C GLY A 444 -5.17 9.21 -10.45
N SER A 445 -5.20 8.94 -11.75
CA SER A 445 -6.10 9.63 -12.69
C SER A 445 -7.61 9.39 -12.43
N HIS A 446 -7.96 8.31 -11.72
CA HIS A 446 -9.33 7.92 -11.37
C HIS A 446 -9.66 8.15 -9.88
N PHE A 447 -8.91 9.03 -9.22
CA PHE A 447 -8.97 9.20 -7.77
C PHE A 447 -10.40 9.38 -7.22
N GLY A 448 -10.82 8.44 -6.37
CA GLY A 448 -12.10 8.45 -5.67
C GLY A 448 -13.28 7.85 -6.45
N GLU A 449 -13.06 7.33 -7.66
CA GLU A 449 -14.04 6.47 -8.34
C GLU A 449 -14.16 5.14 -7.58
N ALA A 450 -15.37 4.82 -7.09
CA ALA A 450 -15.63 3.58 -6.37
C ALA A 450 -16.55 2.66 -7.16
N ILE A 451 -16.20 1.37 -7.19
CA ILE A 451 -16.90 0.34 -7.95
C ILE A 451 -17.21 -0.82 -7.00
N PHE A 452 -18.42 -1.36 -7.07
CA PHE A 452 -18.78 -2.62 -6.44
C PHE A 452 -19.01 -3.69 -7.50
N TYR A 453 -18.10 -4.67 -7.53
CA TYR A 453 -18.23 -5.86 -8.35
C TYR A 453 -19.04 -6.93 -7.61
N TYR A 454 -20.30 -7.12 -7.98
CA TYR A 454 -21.23 -8.02 -7.28
C TYR A 454 -21.31 -9.42 -7.90
N THR A 455 -21.62 -10.41 -7.06
CA THR A 455 -21.84 -11.80 -7.50
C THR A 455 -23.32 -12.23 -7.53
N ARG A 456 -24.26 -11.39 -7.07
CA ARG A 456 -25.69 -11.73 -6.95
C ARG A 456 -26.38 -12.20 -8.24
N ASP A 457 -25.86 -11.80 -9.41
CA ASP A 457 -26.36 -12.25 -10.73
C ASP A 457 -25.44 -13.28 -11.41
N SER A 458 -24.41 -13.76 -10.72
CA SER A 458 -23.52 -14.79 -11.25
C SER A 458 -24.25 -16.11 -11.43
N VAL A 459 -23.94 -16.82 -12.52
CA VAL A 459 -24.47 -18.17 -12.79
C VAL A 459 -23.86 -19.19 -11.82
N GLU A 460 -22.62 -18.98 -11.42
CA GLU A 460 -21.87 -19.83 -10.52
C GLU A 460 -21.62 -19.14 -9.18
N ASN A 461 -21.62 -19.90 -8.10
CA ASN A 461 -21.27 -19.38 -6.78
C ASN A 461 -19.75 -19.33 -6.64
N LEU A 462 -19.20 -18.15 -6.40
CA LEU A 462 -17.77 -17.96 -6.16
C LEU A 462 -17.44 -18.27 -4.70
N VAL A 463 -16.30 -18.93 -4.46
CA VAL A 463 -15.80 -19.17 -3.11
C VAL A 463 -15.34 -17.88 -2.46
N GLY A 464 -15.62 -17.69 -1.18
CA GLY A 464 -15.07 -16.57 -0.41
C GLY A 464 -13.59 -16.79 -0.03
N PRO A 465 -12.89 -15.72 0.40
CA PRO A 465 -11.49 -15.78 0.86
C PRO A 465 -11.20 -16.87 1.88
N THR A 466 -12.12 -17.08 2.83
CA THR A 466 -11.99 -18.12 3.87
C THR A 466 -11.93 -19.51 3.25
N THR A 467 -12.84 -19.81 2.33
CA THR A 467 -12.87 -21.11 1.62
C THR A 467 -11.66 -21.27 0.70
N ALA A 468 -11.15 -20.19 0.10
CA ALA A 468 -9.94 -20.23 -0.71
C ALA A 468 -8.72 -20.63 0.14
N ARG A 469 -8.54 -20.04 1.34
CA ARG A 469 -7.49 -20.42 2.30
C ARG A 469 -7.55 -21.87 2.70
N GLU A 470 -8.74 -22.38 3.03
CA GLU A 470 -8.93 -23.79 3.38
C GLU A 470 -8.58 -24.72 2.22
N THR A 471 -8.98 -24.35 1.00
CA THR A 471 -8.69 -25.13 -0.21
C THR A 471 -7.18 -25.19 -0.47
N TYR A 472 -6.48 -24.05 -0.43
CA TYR A 472 -5.03 -24.00 -0.55
C TYR A 472 -4.34 -24.82 0.54
N GLY A 473 -4.75 -24.66 1.80
CA GLY A 473 -4.20 -25.41 2.93
C GLY A 473 -4.37 -26.92 2.77
N SER A 474 -5.50 -27.38 2.24
CA SER A 474 -5.75 -28.79 1.95
C SER A 474 -4.84 -29.32 0.82
N GLU A 475 -4.80 -28.63 -0.32
CA GLU A 475 -4.00 -29.08 -1.48
C GLU A 475 -2.49 -29.05 -1.21
N ALA A 476 -2.00 -28.02 -0.50
CA ALA A 476 -0.58 -27.85 -0.17
C ALA A 476 -0.18 -28.44 1.20
N THR A 477 -1.00 -29.31 1.81
CA THR A 477 -0.80 -29.82 3.19
C THR A 477 0.61 -30.36 3.42
N GLN A 478 1.15 -31.13 2.46
CA GLN A 478 2.46 -31.78 2.60
C GLN A 478 3.58 -30.74 2.69
N GLU A 479 3.61 -29.76 1.78
CA GLU A 479 4.64 -28.71 1.77
C GLU A 479 4.50 -27.77 2.98
N ILE A 480 3.27 -27.35 3.31
CA ILE A 480 3.02 -26.48 4.47
C ILE A 480 3.48 -27.14 5.77
N SER A 481 3.30 -28.47 5.91
CA SER A 481 3.75 -29.20 7.11
C SER A 481 5.26 -29.21 7.32
N LEU A 482 6.05 -28.94 6.26
CA LEU A 482 7.51 -28.83 6.31
C LEU A 482 7.99 -27.43 6.71
N ILE A 483 7.10 -26.43 6.68
CA ILE A 483 7.40 -25.04 7.01
C ILE A 483 7.32 -24.86 8.53
N SER A 484 8.47 -24.59 9.16
CA SER A 484 8.51 -24.33 10.60
C SER A 484 7.76 -23.05 10.96
N GLY A 485 6.74 -23.18 11.80
CA GLY A 485 5.90 -22.05 12.21
C GLY A 485 5.13 -21.42 11.05
N ALA A 486 4.63 -22.27 10.13
CA ALA A 486 3.87 -21.83 8.96
C ALA A 486 2.77 -20.83 9.33
N ARG A 487 2.77 -19.68 8.65
CA ARG A 487 1.76 -18.63 8.77
C ARG A 487 1.35 -18.17 7.37
N ASN A 488 0.07 -18.15 7.09
CA ASN A 488 -0.44 -17.52 5.87
C ASN A 488 -0.43 -15.99 6.02
N GLY A 489 -0.04 -15.29 4.96
CA GLY A 489 -0.14 -13.83 4.85
C GLY A 489 -1.52 -13.38 4.38
N ASN A 490 -1.57 -12.18 3.81
CA ASN A 490 -2.80 -11.60 3.27
C ASN A 490 -3.40 -12.48 2.17
N THR A 491 -4.73 -12.42 2.02
CA THR A 491 -5.43 -13.05 0.88
C THR A 491 -5.87 -11.96 -0.08
N LEU A 492 -5.12 -11.85 -1.17
CA LEU A 492 -5.31 -10.82 -2.19
C LEU A 492 -6.00 -11.44 -3.41
N LEU A 493 -6.64 -10.63 -4.25
CA LEU A 493 -7.44 -11.11 -5.37
C LEU A 493 -7.04 -10.40 -6.66
N TYR A 494 -6.69 -11.18 -7.69
CA TYR A 494 -6.14 -10.68 -8.95
C TYR A 494 -6.87 -11.25 -10.18
N PRO A 495 -7.00 -10.47 -11.27
CA PRO A 495 -7.55 -10.93 -12.55
C PRO A 495 -6.44 -11.58 -13.37
N ILE A 496 -6.38 -12.92 -13.37
CA ILE A 496 -5.34 -13.71 -14.03
C ILE A 496 -6.01 -14.81 -14.86
N GLY A 497 -5.50 -15.11 -16.05
CA GLY A 497 -5.93 -16.26 -16.86
C GLY A 497 -7.37 -16.19 -17.33
N GLY A 498 -7.91 -14.97 -17.49
CA GLY A 498 -9.31 -14.73 -17.81
C GLY A 498 -10.28 -15.12 -16.69
N SER A 499 -9.78 -15.30 -15.46
CA SER A 499 -10.58 -15.57 -14.27
C SER A 499 -10.06 -14.80 -13.05
N ILE A 500 -10.63 -15.09 -11.89
CA ILE A 500 -10.33 -14.45 -10.61
C ILE A 500 -9.58 -15.43 -9.72
N TYR A 501 -8.42 -15.01 -9.23
CA TYR A 501 -7.55 -15.84 -8.40
C TYR A 501 -7.24 -15.17 -7.06
N TYR A 502 -7.42 -15.93 -6.00
CA TYR A 502 -6.91 -15.60 -4.67
C TYR A 502 -5.44 -15.94 -4.58
N TYR A 503 -4.60 -14.97 -4.26
CA TYR A 503 -3.19 -15.16 -3.92
C TYR A 503 -3.01 -15.26 -2.41
N ILE A 504 -2.28 -16.28 -1.95
CA ILE A 504 -2.06 -16.58 -0.53
C ILE A 504 -0.59 -16.98 -0.32
N PRO A 505 0.26 -16.10 0.25
CA PRO A 505 1.62 -16.45 0.61
C PRO A 505 1.67 -17.19 1.96
N THR A 506 2.64 -18.06 2.15
CA THR A 506 2.93 -18.78 3.39
C THR A 506 4.38 -18.54 3.80
N TYR A 507 4.56 -18.01 5.00
CA TYR A 507 5.87 -17.71 5.58
C TYR A 507 6.27 -18.72 6.65
N SER A 508 7.57 -18.93 6.82
CA SER A 508 8.12 -19.54 8.04
C SER A 508 8.39 -18.47 9.10
N THR A 509 8.10 -18.78 10.36
CA THR A 509 8.35 -17.89 11.52
C THR A 509 9.44 -18.42 12.46
N ALA A 510 10.38 -19.22 11.94
CA ALA A 510 11.44 -19.83 12.73
C ALA A 510 12.54 -18.81 13.10
N GLY A 511 12.55 -18.34 14.35
CA GLY A 511 13.54 -17.38 14.86
C GLY A 511 13.04 -15.93 14.78
N SER A 512 13.95 -14.99 14.54
CA SER A 512 13.64 -13.55 14.49
C SER A 512 13.32 -13.02 13.09
N LEU A 513 13.43 -13.86 12.05
CA LEU A 513 13.23 -13.45 10.65
C LEU A 513 12.20 -14.36 9.97
N GLN A 514 11.25 -13.74 9.27
CA GLN A 514 10.33 -14.44 8.39
C GLN A 514 10.96 -14.71 7.02
N GLN A 515 10.49 -15.75 6.35
CA GLN A 515 10.87 -16.07 4.97
C GLN A 515 9.63 -16.57 4.21
N LEU A 516 9.42 -16.10 2.98
CA LEU A 516 8.47 -16.71 2.05
C LEU A 516 8.95 -18.13 1.72
N LYS A 517 8.06 -19.11 1.89
CA LYS A 517 8.37 -20.52 1.67
C LYS A 517 7.42 -21.20 0.71
N LEU A 518 6.21 -20.67 0.54
CA LEU A 518 5.23 -21.17 -0.40
C LEU A 518 4.28 -20.04 -0.76
N ALA A 519 3.72 -20.10 -1.95
CA ALA A 519 2.67 -19.22 -2.42
C ALA A 519 1.63 -20.05 -3.18
N GLY A 520 0.35 -19.70 -3.03
CA GLY A 520 -0.75 -20.39 -3.68
C GLY A 520 -1.69 -19.44 -4.40
N PHE A 521 -2.11 -19.85 -5.59
CA PHE A 521 -3.27 -19.31 -6.29
C PHE A 521 -4.45 -20.26 -6.19
N VAL A 522 -5.63 -19.72 -5.86
CA VAL A 522 -6.90 -20.46 -5.83
C VAL A 522 -7.91 -19.76 -6.71
N GLU A 523 -8.43 -20.47 -7.70
CA GLU A 523 -9.43 -19.94 -8.62
C GLU A 523 -10.81 -19.85 -7.96
N ALA A 524 -11.51 -18.72 -8.13
CA ALA A 524 -12.71 -18.39 -7.37
C ALA A 524 -13.98 -19.20 -7.76
N PHE A 525 -14.08 -19.73 -8.98
CA PHE A 525 -15.24 -20.42 -9.52
C PHE A 525 -15.17 -21.95 -9.34
N ASN A 526 -14.06 -22.55 -9.74
CA ASN A 526 -13.82 -23.99 -9.81
C ASN A 526 -12.82 -24.51 -8.77
N ARG A 527 -12.21 -23.63 -7.97
CA ARG A 527 -11.29 -23.98 -6.86
C ARG A 527 -10.00 -24.66 -7.31
N LYS A 528 -9.60 -24.47 -8.57
CA LYS A 528 -8.31 -24.96 -9.06
C LYS A 528 -7.19 -24.27 -8.30
N VAL A 529 -6.24 -25.07 -7.79
CA VAL A 529 -5.10 -24.59 -7.02
C VAL A 529 -3.81 -24.80 -7.80
N GLY A 530 -2.93 -23.81 -7.77
CA GLY A 530 -1.55 -23.90 -8.19
C GLY A 530 -0.68 -23.29 -7.10
N TYR A 531 0.39 -23.96 -6.69
CA TYR A 531 1.28 -23.48 -5.64
C TYR A 531 2.74 -23.76 -5.98
N GLY A 532 3.65 -22.96 -5.43
CA GLY A 532 5.09 -23.03 -5.66
C GLY A 532 5.84 -22.13 -4.69
N ASP A 533 7.15 -21.96 -4.85
CA ASP A 533 7.98 -21.20 -3.91
C ASP A 533 7.65 -19.69 -3.89
N ASN A 534 7.06 -19.18 -4.98
CA ASN A 534 6.66 -17.79 -5.19
C ASN A 534 5.47 -17.69 -6.14
N ALA A 535 4.95 -16.48 -6.34
CA ALA A 535 3.80 -16.20 -7.22
C ALA A 535 4.00 -16.71 -8.67
N LEU A 536 5.19 -16.52 -9.25
CA LEU A 536 5.46 -16.98 -10.62
C LEU A 536 5.38 -18.50 -10.75
N GLU A 537 6.01 -19.24 -9.83
CA GLU A 537 5.95 -20.70 -9.85
C GLU A 537 4.54 -21.22 -9.55
N ALA A 538 3.83 -20.61 -8.60
CA ALA A 538 2.44 -20.93 -8.30
C ALA A 538 1.53 -20.76 -9.53
N TYR A 539 1.73 -19.67 -10.29
CA TYR A 539 1.03 -19.42 -11.54
C TYR A 539 1.35 -20.47 -12.60
N VAL A 540 2.63 -20.79 -12.83
CA VAL A 540 3.03 -21.83 -13.80
C VAL A 540 2.38 -23.18 -13.45
N ASN A 541 2.34 -23.52 -12.17
CA ASN A 541 1.76 -24.77 -11.70
C ASN A 541 0.22 -24.83 -11.81
N LEU A 542 -0.46 -23.70 -12.07
CA LEU A 542 -1.88 -23.72 -12.44
C LEU A 542 -2.13 -24.44 -13.76
N ASN A 543 -1.16 -24.55 -14.68
CA ASN A 543 -1.35 -25.23 -15.97
C ASN A 543 -2.66 -24.80 -16.67
N LEU A 544 -2.86 -23.49 -16.88
CA LEU A 544 -4.06 -22.95 -17.51
C LEU A 544 -4.06 -23.32 -19.01
N THR A 545 -4.82 -24.35 -19.38
CA THR A 545 -4.99 -24.79 -20.77
C THR A 545 -5.83 -23.77 -21.53
N GLY A 546 -5.22 -23.03 -22.45
CA GLY A 546 -5.84 -21.89 -23.14
C GLY A 546 -4.96 -20.66 -23.18
N ILE A 547 -3.85 -20.69 -22.44
CA ILE A 547 -2.74 -19.76 -22.59
C ILE A 547 -1.72 -20.52 -23.43
N GLU A 548 -1.50 -20.05 -24.67
CA GLU A 548 -0.18 -20.25 -25.26
C GLU A 548 0.78 -19.69 -24.24
N ILE A 549 1.47 -20.58 -23.54
CA ILE A 549 2.65 -20.19 -22.82
C ILE A 549 3.50 -19.43 -23.85
N PRO A 550 3.93 -18.18 -23.61
CA PRO A 550 5.26 -17.85 -24.01
C PRO A 550 6.22 -18.46 -22.98
N SER A 551 6.10 -19.76 -22.66
CA SER A 551 7.32 -20.55 -22.49
C SER A 551 7.78 -20.84 -23.90
N ASN A 552 8.24 -19.77 -24.51
CA ASN A 552 9.44 -19.71 -25.28
C ASN A 552 9.36 -18.31 -25.88
N LEU A 553 10.00 -17.34 -25.20
CA LEU A 553 11.04 -16.71 -25.98
C LEU A 553 11.90 -17.89 -26.46
N SER A 554 11.61 -18.35 -27.66
CA SER A 554 12.30 -19.42 -28.34
C SER A 554 13.64 -18.83 -28.73
N LEU A 555 14.43 -18.40 -27.76
CA LEU A 555 15.70 -17.74 -27.92
C LEU A 555 16.63 -18.35 -26.89
N SER A 556 17.49 -19.25 -27.34
CA SER A 556 18.67 -19.59 -26.57
C SER A 556 19.62 -18.41 -26.63
N TYR A 557 20.17 -17.98 -25.50
CA TYR A 557 21.16 -16.91 -25.45
C TYR A 557 22.30 -17.25 -24.49
N ASN A 558 23.50 -16.80 -24.83
CA ASN A 558 24.68 -16.90 -23.97
C ASN A 558 25.60 -15.70 -24.24
N PHE A 559 26.07 -15.07 -23.17
CA PHE A 559 26.97 -13.91 -23.21
C PHE A 559 28.25 -14.24 -22.47
N GLU A 560 29.38 -14.19 -23.17
CA GLU A 560 30.69 -14.43 -22.61
C GLU A 560 31.56 -13.18 -22.79
N MET A 561 32.35 -12.85 -21.78
CA MET A 561 33.32 -11.76 -21.81
C MET A 561 34.55 -12.22 -21.02
N GLU A 562 35.74 -11.99 -21.56
CA GLU A 562 36.98 -12.27 -20.85
C GLU A 562 37.12 -11.39 -19.61
N SER A 563 37.57 -11.97 -18.50
CA SER A 563 37.73 -11.28 -17.21
C SER A 563 39.03 -10.47 -17.10
N SER A 564 39.85 -10.46 -18.15
CA SER A 564 41.10 -9.70 -18.21
C SER A 564 41.50 -9.35 -19.63
N MET A 565 42.29 -8.28 -19.76
CA MET A 565 42.88 -7.85 -21.04
C MET A 565 44.22 -7.12 -20.82
N ASN A 566 45.08 -7.01 -21.84
CA ASN A 566 46.34 -6.27 -21.78
C ASN A 566 46.32 -5.06 -22.72
N TYR A 567 46.23 -3.86 -22.16
CA TYR A 567 46.27 -2.63 -22.95
C TYR A 567 47.69 -2.34 -23.46
N PRO A 568 47.89 -1.91 -24.73
CA PRO A 568 46.91 -1.79 -25.82
C PRO A 568 46.85 -3.02 -26.75
N GLU A 569 47.65 -4.05 -26.49
CA GLU A 569 47.95 -5.10 -27.49
C GLU A 569 46.90 -6.21 -27.55
N ASP A 570 46.13 -6.41 -26.48
CA ASP A 570 45.26 -7.57 -26.26
C ASP A 570 43.93 -7.12 -25.65
N PRO A 571 42.94 -6.67 -26.46
CA PRO A 571 41.63 -6.24 -25.99
C PRO A 571 40.77 -7.43 -25.52
N ALA A 572 39.84 -7.20 -24.59
CA ALA A 572 38.99 -8.26 -24.04
C ALA A 572 38.04 -8.80 -25.10
N ASN A 573 38.10 -10.10 -25.38
CA ASN A 573 37.17 -10.74 -26.29
C ASN A 573 35.79 -10.97 -25.62
N PHE A 574 34.72 -10.82 -26.40
CA PHE A 574 33.38 -11.22 -26.00
C PHE A 574 32.67 -12.00 -27.10
N VAL A 575 31.78 -12.89 -26.67
CA VAL A 575 30.97 -13.74 -27.56
C VAL A 575 29.51 -13.60 -27.18
N ILE A 576 28.68 -13.28 -28.18
CA ILE A 576 27.23 -13.27 -28.08
C ILE A 576 26.71 -14.43 -28.92
N ASN A 577 25.99 -15.37 -28.30
CA ASN A 577 25.27 -16.41 -29.00
C ASN A 577 23.77 -16.20 -28.78
N LEU A 578 23.01 -16.14 -29.86
CA LEU A 578 21.56 -16.06 -29.87
C LEU A 578 21.04 -17.11 -30.85
N GLN A 579 19.97 -17.82 -30.53
CA GLN A 579 19.34 -18.75 -31.46
C GLN A 579 17.84 -18.79 -31.26
N ASN A 580 17.09 -18.40 -32.30
CA ASN A 580 15.66 -18.57 -32.31
C ASN A 580 15.32 -20.07 -32.44
N LEU A 581 14.86 -20.71 -31.36
CA LEU A 581 14.48 -22.11 -31.26
C LEU A 581 13.06 -22.39 -31.77
N ASP A 582 12.36 -21.40 -32.34
CA ASP A 582 11.01 -21.60 -32.83
C ASP A 582 11.03 -22.56 -34.00
N THR A 583 10.12 -23.53 -33.97
CA THR A 583 9.94 -24.53 -35.02
C THR A 583 8.74 -24.22 -35.91
N ASN A 584 7.95 -23.19 -35.57
CA ASN A 584 6.85 -22.69 -36.37
C ASN A 584 7.35 -21.72 -37.46
N PHE A 585 7.39 -22.19 -38.70
CA PHE A 585 7.83 -21.39 -39.84
C PHE A 585 6.95 -20.18 -40.17
N SER A 586 5.76 -20.09 -39.57
CA SER A 586 4.80 -19.00 -39.79
C SER A 586 4.80 -17.96 -38.65
N ALA A 587 5.61 -18.14 -37.61
CA ALA A 587 5.69 -17.20 -36.48
C ALA A 587 6.36 -15.87 -36.89
N PRO A 588 5.95 -14.74 -36.30
CA PRO A 588 6.66 -13.47 -36.48
C PRO A 588 8.09 -13.55 -35.93
N GLY A 589 9.02 -12.82 -36.54
CA GLY A 589 10.40 -12.76 -36.04
C GLY A 589 10.48 -12.08 -34.68
N LEU A 590 11.38 -12.55 -33.82
CA LEU A 590 11.67 -11.95 -32.51
C LEU A 590 12.56 -10.72 -32.71
N ASN A 591 12.12 -9.53 -32.33
CA ASN A 591 12.94 -8.33 -32.41
C ASN A 591 13.94 -8.32 -31.25
N VAL A 592 15.21 -8.67 -31.50
CA VAL A 592 16.21 -8.86 -30.46
C VAL A 592 17.18 -7.68 -30.41
N LYS A 593 17.33 -7.11 -29.22
CA LYS A 593 18.28 -6.05 -28.91
C LYS A 593 19.19 -6.46 -27.75
N VAL A 594 20.50 -6.38 -27.97
CA VAL A 594 21.52 -6.66 -26.94
C VAL A 594 22.32 -5.39 -26.69
N ASN A 595 22.29 -4.94 -25.44
CA ASN A 595 23.05 -3.79 -24.98
C ASN A 595 24.19 -4.22 -24.06
N LEU A 596 25.35 -3.59 -24.22
CA LEU A 596 26.52 -3.72 -23.36
C LEU A 596 26.78 -2.37 -22.69
N SER A 597 26.61 -2.31 -21.38
CA SER A 597 26.97 -1.16 -20.56
C SER A 597 28.36 -1.37 -19.98
N VAL A 598 29.29 -0.46 -20.22
CA VAL A 598 30.66 -0.49 -19.65
C VAL A 598 30.97 0.81 -18.93
N TYR A 599 31.71 0.73 -17.83
CA TYR A 599 31.99 1.88 -17.01
C TYR A 599 33.18 1.72 -16.07
N THR A 600 33.71 2.85 -15.62
CA THR A 600 34.75 2.97 -14.60
C THR A 600 34.69 4.37 -14.00
N SER A 601 35.47 4.60 -12.95
CA SER A 601 35.55 5.91 -12.30
C SER A 601 35.93 7.01 -13.30
N THR A 602 35.18 8.11 -13.26
CA THR A 602 35.34 9.29 -14.12
C THR A 602 36.74 9.89 -14.01
N ASP A 603 37.35 9.84 -12.82
CA ASP A 603 38.71 10.34 -12.56
C ASP A 603 39.79 9.57 -13.36
N LEU A 604 39.48 8.35 -13.79
CA LEU A 604 40.40 7.55 -14.61
C LEU A 604 40.40 7.97 -16.08
N ASN A 605 39.42 8.78 -16.52
CA ASN A 605 39.31 9.33 -17.87
C ASN A 605 39.54 8.28 -18.97
N VAL A 606 38.75 7.20 -18.89
CA VAL A 606 38.86 6.05 -19.80
C VAL A 606 37.76 6.12 -20.85
N ASN A 607 38.12 5.96 -22.12
CA ASN A 607 37.17 5.80 -23.20
C ASN A 607 37.14 4.34 -23.67
N TYR A 608 35.96 3.92 -24.12
CA TYR A 608 35.73 2.56 -24.61
C TYR A 608 35.41 2.56 -26.10
N SER A 609 35.85 1.52 -26.79
CA SER A 609 35.45 1.27 -28.17
C SER A 609 35.25 -0.22 -28.39
N LEU A 610 34.27 -0.58 -29.23
CA LEU A 610 34.08 -1.95 -29.65
C LEU A 610 34.73 -2.16 -31.01
N ILE A 611 35.53 -3.22 -31.13
CA ILE A 611 36.05 -3.72 -32.39
C ILE A 611 35.08 -4.80 -32.86
N LEU A 612 34.25 -4.43 -33.82
CA LEU A 612 33.20 -5.29 -34.40
C LEU A 612 33.49 -5.57 -35.89
N PRO A 613 32.87 -6.60 -36.48
CA PRO A 613 32.90 -6.83 -37.91
C PRO A 613 32.50 -5.57 -38.72
N PRO A 614 33.07 -5.32 -39.91
CA PRO A 614 32.91 -4.06 -40.64
C PRO A 614 31.47 -3.65 -40.98
N TYR A 615 30.54 -4.61 -41.05
CA TYR A 615 29.13 -4.38 -41.36
C TYR A 615 28.29 -3.92 -40.15
N LEU A 616 28.85 -3.93 -38.93
CA LEU A 616 28.21 -3.46 -37.69
C LEU A 616 28.80 -2.13 -37.19
N LEU A 617 29.58 -1.44 -38.02
CA LEU A 617 30.22 -0.16 -37.66
C LEU A 617 29.49 1.03 -38.29
N PRO A 618 29.38 2.17 -37.58
CA PRO A 618 29.72 2.35 -36.16
C PRO A 618 28.61 1.83 -35.23
N PRO A 619 28.93 1.24 -34.07
CA PRO A 619 27.91 0.87 -33.09
C PRO A 619 27.23 2.13 -32.54
N GLN A 620 25.91 2.08 -32.34
CA GLN A 620 25.22 3.15 -31.63
C GLN A 620 25.63 3.10 -30.17
N ASN A 621 26.05 4.23 -29.62
CA ASN A 621 26.39 4.35 -28.22
C ASN A 621 25.93 5.68 -27.60
N THR A 622 25.72 5.65 -26.30
CA THR A 622 25.46 6.84 -25.49
C THR A 622 26.42 6.86 -24.31
N THR A 623 27.03 8.01 -24.06
CA THR A 623 27.94 8.23 -22.94
C THR A 623 27.30 9.19 -21.96
N TYR A 624 27.31 8.85 -20.69
CA TYR A 624 26.77 9.67 -19.61
C TYR A 624 27.54 9.43 -18.32
N ILE A 625 27.43 10.37 -17.38
CA ILE A 625 28.03 10.27 -16.05
C ILE A 625 26.96 9.76 -15.09
N ASP A 626 27.29 8.73 -14.32
CA ASP A 626 26.42 8.12 -13.32
C ASP A 626 27.17 8.06 -11.98
N GLY A 627 26.81 8.95 -11.06
CA GLY A 627 27.55 9.15 -9.82
C GLY A 627 29.01 9.55 -10.09
N THR A 628 29.96 8.71 -9.64
CA THR A 628 31.39 8.92 -9.86
C THR A 628 31.93 8.21 -11.09
N ASP A 629 31.09 7.48 -11.82
CA ASP A 629 31.50 6.65 -12.96
C ASP A 629 31.10 7.27 -14.31
N THR A 630 31.94 7.09 -15.32
CA THR A 630 31.59 7.39 -16.71
C THR A 630 31.10 6.11 -17.37
N ARG A 631 29.82 6.09 -17.76
CA ARG A 631 29.18 4.94 -18.40
C ARG A 631 29.04 5.13 -19.90
N VAL A 632 29.23 4.04 -20.64
CA VAL A 632 28.94 3.97 -22.07
C VAL A 632 28.05 2.76 -22.34
N ASN A 633 26.88 3.02 -22.91
CA ASN A 633 25.95 1.97 -23.36
C ASN A 633 26.13 1.77 -24.85
N PHE A 634 26.48 0.56 -25.27
CA PHE A 634 26.56 0.15 -26.66
C PHE A 634 25.35 -0.72 -27.01
N THR A 635 24.65 -0.41 -28.09
CA THR A 635 23.71 -1.35 -28.71
C THR A 635 24.48 -2.20 -29.71
N VAL A 636 24.73 -3.46 -29.33
CA VAL A 636 25.63 -4.37 -30.07
C VAL A 636 24.85 -5.21 -31.09
N VAL A 637 23.61 -5.57 -30.76
CA VAL A 637 22.67 -6.28 -31.64
C VAL A 637 21.35 -5.53 -31.62
N ASP A 638 20.75 -5.30 -32.79
CA ASP A 638 19.39 -4.76 -32.97
C ASP A 638 18.83 -5.30 -34.30
N THR A 639 18.27 -6.51 -34.26
CA THR A 639 17.79 -7.20 -35.47
C THR A 639 16.67 -8.17 -35.14
N PRO A 640 15.72 -8.38 -36.06
CA PRO A 640 14.80 -9.50 -35.95
C PRO A 640 15.54 -10.84 -36.15
N LEU A 641 15.13 -11.87 -35.40
CA LEU A 641 15.51 -13.27 -35.59
C LEU A 641 14.26 -14.11 -35.89
N TYR A 642 14.20 -14.70 -37.08
CA TYR A 642 13.10 -15.57 -37.49
C TYR A 642 13.32 -17.01 -37.04
N PHE A 643 12.27 -17.84 -37.14
CA PHE A 643 12.28 -19.24 -36.72
C PHE A 643 13.54 -19.99 -37.19
N GLY A 644 14.25 -20.66 -36.28
CA GLY A 644 15.46 -21.43 -36.57
C GLY A 644 16.73 -20.62 -36.86
N GLU A 645 16.67 -19.29 -36.95
CA GLU A 645 17.85 -18.46 -37.18
C GLU A 645 18.70 -18.31 -35.91
N GLY A 646 20.02 -18.17 -36.07
CA GLY A 646 20.93 -17.90 -34.97
C GLY A 646 21.97 -16.86 -35.34
N LEU A 647 22.43 -16.13 -34.34
CA LEU A 647 23.46 -15.12 -34.44
C LEU A 647 24.58 -15.45 -33.46
N VAL A 648 25.79 -15.61 -34.00
CA VAL A 648 27.02 -15.67 -33.21
C VAL A 648 27.86 -14.47 -33.58
N LEU A 649 28.14 -13.61 -32.62
CA LEU A 649 28.96 -12.41 -32.79
C LEU A 649 30.15 -12.46 -31.85
N ASN A 650 31.34 -12.41 -32.42
CA ASN A 650 32.59 -12.20 -31.70
C ASN A 650 33.03 -10.75 -31.90
N GLY A 651 33.39 -10.08 -30.81
CA GLY A 651 33.90 -8.72 -30.83
C GLY A 651 34.91 -8.51 -29.71
N PHE A 652 35.60 -7.38 -29.75
CA PHE A 652 36.55 -7.02 -28.70
C PHE A 652 36.17 -5.69 -28.05
N LEU A 653 36.20 -5.64 -26.72
CA LEU A 653 36.14 -4.40 -25.97
C LEU A 653 37.56 -3.84 -25.81
N ASN A 654 37.76 -2.64 -26.32
CA ASN A 654 39.01 -1.92 -26.20
C ASN A 654 38.85 -0.67 -25.31
N THR A 655 39.94 -0.28 -24.67
CA THR A 655 40.05 0.84 -23.72
C THR A 655 41.21 1.74 -24.12
N THR A 656 41.21 2.99 -23.64
CA THR A 656 42.33 3.94 -23.83
C THR A 656 43.37 3.93 -22.70
N ARG A 657 43.21 3.06 -21.69
CA ARG A 657 44.07 3.05 -20.49
C ARG A 657 44.20 1.64 -19.90
N GLY A 658 45.43 1.29 -19.48
CA GLY A 658 45.73 0.08 -18.69
C GLY A 658 45.86 0.35 -17.19
N ASN A 659 46.01 -0.72 -16.40
CA ASN A 659 46.01 -0.71 -14.92
C ASN A 659 44.73 -0.12 -14.32
N VAL A 660 43.58 -0.50 -14.88
CA VAL A 660 42.24 -0.08 -14.44
C VAL A 660 41.30 -1.28 -14.35
N ILE A 661 40.21 -1.14 -13.59
CA ILE A 661 39.11 -2.10 -13.56
C ILE A 661 37.95 -1.50 -14.34
N ILE A 662 37.45 -2.25 -15.33
CA ILE A 662 36.26 -1.87 -16.10
C ILE A 662 35.11 -2.74 -15.64
N PHE A 663 34.00 -2.14 -15.24
CA PHE A 663 32.78 -2.86 -14.92
C PHE A 663 31.89 -2.94 -16.17
N TYR A 664 31.10 -4.02 -16.27
CA TYR A 664 30.17 -4.19 -17.37
C TYR A 664 28.89 -4.95 -16.99
N LYS A 665 27.84 -4.72 -17.78
CA LYS A 665 26.56 -5.43 -17.75
C LYS A 665 26.03 -5.70 -19.15
N TRP A 666 25.33 -6.81 -19.30
CA TRP A 666 24.58 -7.17 -20.50
C TRP A 666 23.09 -7.08 -20.27
N ASN A 667 22.37 -6.43 -21.19
CA ASN A 667 20.91 -6.42 -21.20
C ASN A 667 20.42 -7.04 -22.53
N LEU A 668 19.49 -7.99 -22.43
CA LEU A 668 18.78 -8.57 -23.55
C LEU A 668 17.32 -8.11 -23.52
N ILE A 669 16.91 -7.45 -24.59
CA ILE A 669 15.56 -6.96 -24.79
C ILE A 669 14.99 -7.69 -26.00
N VAL A 670 13.79 -8.25 -25.87
CA VAL A 670 13.08 -8.88 -26.99
C VAL A 670 11.66 -8.37 -27.07
N ASN A 671 11.27 -7.92 -28.27
CA ASN A 671 9.97 -7.29 -28.52
C ASN A 671 9.67 -6.17 -27.50
N ASP A 672 10.68 -5.33 -27.24
CA ASP A 672 10.66 -4.21 -26.31
C ASP A 672 10.48 -4.56 -24.81
N VAL A 673 10.56 -5.84 -24.45
CA VAL A 673 10.57 -6.32 -23.06
C VAL A 673 11.98 -6.74 -22.66
N MET A 674 12.47 -6.33 -21.50
CA MET A 674 13.76 -6.78 -20.97
C MET A 674 13.62 -8.21 -20.44
N ILE A 675 14.35 -9.14 -21.06
CA ILE A 675 14.26 -10.59 -20.75
C ILE A 675 15.44 -11.06 -19.88
N TYR A 676 16.58 -10.37 -19.97
CA TYR A 676 17.75 -10.70 -19.14
C TYR A 676 18.58 -9.45 -18.85
N GLU A 677 19.01 -9.33 -17.60
CA GLU A 677 20.06 -8.41 -17.15
C GLU A 677 21.12 -9.22 -16.41
N SER A 678 22.39 -9.06 -16.80
CA SER A 678 23.49 -9.74 -16.11
C SER A 678 23.81 -9.07 -14.77
N PRO A 679 24.34 -9.80 -13.77
CA PRO A 679 24.99 -9.17 -12.63
C PRO A 679 26.15 -8.27 -13.10
N VAL A 680 26.55 -7.32 -12.26
CA VAL A 680 27.75 -6.50 -12.52
C VAL A 680 28.96 -7.40 -12.52
N ASN A 681 29.69 -7.41 -13.64
CA ASN A 681 30.96 -8.10 -13.77
C ASN A 681 32.08 -7.08 -14.02
N PHE A 682 33.33 -7.54 -13.97
CA PHE A 682 34.48 -6.67 -14.18
C PHE A 682 35.58 -7.34 -15.02
N ILE A 683 36.38 -6.49 -15.66
CA ILE A 683 37.55 -6.85 -16.46
C ILE A 683 38.76 -6.18 -15.84
N ASN A 684 39.79 -6.97 -15.51
CA ASN A 684 41.08 -6.45 -15.11
C ASN A 684 41.88 -6.03 -16.35
N VAL A 685 42.15 -4.74 -16.48
CA VAL A 685 42.98 -4.22 -17.57
C VAL A 685 44.41 -4.08 -17.07
N PHE A 686 45.29 -4.95 -17.52
CA PHE A 686 46.74 -4.81 -17.30
C PHE A 686 47.30 -3.79 -18.30
N GLY A 687 48.31 -3.02 -17.89
CA GLY A 687 48.89 -1.95 -18.71
C GLY A 687 50.34 -2.15 -19.08
#